data_AF-I6ZNG2-F1
#
_entry.id   AF-I6ZNG2-F1
#
_cell.length_a   1.000
_cell.length_b   1.000
_cell.length_c   1.000
_cell.angle_alpha   90.00
_cell.angle_beta   90.00
_cell.angle_gamma   90.00
#
_symmetry.space_group_name_H-M   'P 1'
#
loop_
_entity.id
_entity.type
_entity.pdbx_description
1 polymer ?
#
loop_
_entity_poly.entity_id
_entity_poly.type
_entity_poly.pdbx_seq_one_letter_code
_entity_poly.pdbx_strand_id
1 'polypeptide(L)'
;MIDLSIIIVNYNVKEFLLNLLESIRKASDNLSIETIVVDNASEDGSVEAIQTKFPEVILIANEKNLGFGAANNIALEKARGKYLLLLNPDTIVKEDTFRKMIDFFDKNPNAGIAGCKVLNPDGTLQLACRRSFPGPWTSFTKVMGLSSLFPKSKLFARYNLTFLDENQTYEVDAVSGAFMMLRREVYEKIGGFDPQFFMYGEDLDLCYRTQQAGYKVYYVHSTEIFHYKGESTKRSSIDETKYFYDAMHLFVKKHLSSSFIVQGILRLAIFVRKLIAFANVYKLILLSVLFDFILMSGAVYLAEKIYANEHWLGFPGYAKPWVYFIPALLQIFISAAAGAYKKNALSVLRSLIALVYGLIILSALTYFFKQFAFSRAVVLITYGFSFITFSLWRIILKVSTGLGLVSESRKARTLIVASPAKAAELASKLKSNIVSLYQVTGFISTDRKKIGDVVGGYRVIGSLDNLRKVIAEHKIEKVIFSSDEINYDQIFYAVSESQGLNVDFMVSGKELDYLVGKSSVTMLEDLPLLKINYNISSFGHRITKLIFDKILSLIFILLLIYPFIYLAEKFRKGKGSKGDFSNFVLQIPQVLKGRKSFVGPKKSSYYGDLYVGKPGLTGLWYVENINPDDEVELKSLDLFYAKNQNIWLDLEILGRTFSKMILRTE
;
A
#
# COMPACT_ATOMS: atom_id res chain seq x y z
N MET A 1 26.56 35.81 5.86
CA MET A 1 25.76 35.05 6.84
C MET A 1 24.84 34.15 6.03
N ILE A 2 24.66 32.88 6.39
CA ILE A 2 23.76 31.99 5.65
C ILE A 2 22.32 32.39 6.02
N ASP A 3 21.48 32.66 5.02
CA ASP A 3 20.09 33.08 5.24
C ASP A 3 19.23 31.89 5.68
N LEU A 4 19.42 30.73 5.03
CA LEU A 4 18.60 29.53 5.24
C LEU A 4 19.43 28.24 5.18
N SER A 5 19.26 27.36 6.17
CA SER A 5 19.69 25.96 6.08
C SER A 5 18.50 25.07 5.76
N ILE A 6 18.56 24.32 4.67
CA ILE A 6 17.53 23.35 4.28
C ILE A 6 17.98 21.96 4.73
N ILE A 7 17.13 21.29 5.49
CA ILE A 7 17.40 20.02 6.14
C ILE A 7 16.42 18.99 5.61
N ILE A 8 16.96 17.91 5.04
CA ILE A 8 16.20 16.87 4.36
C ILE A 8 16.63 15.52 4.93
N VAL A 9 15.66 14.71 5.36
CA VAL A 9 15.90 13.31 5.73
C VAL A 9 15.43 12.42 4.58
N ASN A 10 16.36 11.67 3.97
CA ASN A 10 16.06 10.75 2.87
C ASN A 10 16.00 9.30 3.34
N TYR A 11 15.04 8.54 2.83
CA TYR A 11 14.97 7.08 2.99
C TYR A 11 14.29 6.44 1.78
N ASN A 12 15.06 5.75 0.94
CA ASN A 12 14.61 4.98 -0.21
C ASN A 12 13.71 5.74 -1.22
N VAL A 13 13.95 7.05 -1.44
CA VAL A 13 13.18 7.88 -2.39
C VAL A 13 14.05 8.73 -3.32
N LYS A 14 15.15 8.16 -3.84
CA LYS A 14 16.13 8.79 -4.74
C LYS A 14 15.49 9.71 -5.79
N GLU A 15 14.54 9.21 -6.59
CA GLU A 15 13.98 9.98 -7.71
C GLU A 15 13.25 11.26 -7.26
N PHE A 16 12.55 11.17 -6.13
CA PHE A 16 11.87 12.30 -5.54
C PHE A 16 12.87 13.30 -4.96
N LEU A 17 13.90 12.80 -4.27
CA LEU A 17 14.95 13.63 -3.69
C LEU A 17 15.71 14.41 -4.75
N LEU A 18 16.06 13.79 -5.88
CA LEU A 18 16.76 14.48 -6.96
C LEU A 18 15.90 15.61 -7.56
N ASN A 19 14.58 15.38 -7.73
CA ASN A 19 13.66 16.44 -8.16
C ASN A 19 13.57 17.58 -7.15
N LEU A 20 13.52 17.25 -5.86
CA LEU A 20 13.54 18.23 -4.79
C LEU A 20 14.80 19.10 -4.86
N LEU A 21 15.98 18.47 -4.92
CA LEU A 21 17.26 19.19 -4.96
C LEU A 21 17.36 20.12 -6.17
N GLU A 22 16.83 19.72 -7.33
CA GLU A 22 16.76 20.60 -8.50
C GLU A 22 15.78 21.78 -8.27
N SER A 23 14.62 21.53 -7.66
CA SER A 23 13.68 22.61 -7.30
C SER A 23 14.26 23.58 -6.27
N ILE A 24 15.04 23.08 -5.31
CA ILE A 24 15.78 23.90 -4.33
C ILE A 24 16.79 24.78 -5.05
N ARG A 25 17.58 24.21 -5.98
CA ARG A 25 18.59 24.96 -6.75
C ARG A 25 17.96 26.16 -7.46
N LYS A 26 16.79 25.98 -8.11
CA LYS A 26 16.05 27.07 -8.76
C LYS A 26 15.45 28.07 -7.77
N ALA A 27 14.98 27.61 -6.60
CA ALA A 27 14.42 28.47 -5.57
C ALA A 27 15.47 29.21 -4.71
N SER A 28 16.76 28.92 -4.92
CA SER A 28 17.87 29.51 -4.15
C SER A 28 18.41 30.81 -4.75
N ASP A 29 17.88 31.26 -5.89
CA ASP A 29 18.36 32.47 -6.58
C ASP A 29 18.34 33.70 -5.66
N ASN A 30 19.50 34.34 -5.50
CA ASN A 30 19.73 35.51 -4.65
C ASN A 30 19.61 35.29 -3.13
N LEU A 31 19.68 34.05 -2.64
CA LEU A 31 19.73 33.72 -1.22
C LEU A 31 21.02 32.96 -0.88
N SER A 32 21.60 33.22 0.29
CA SER A 32 22.69 32.40 0.82
C SER A 32 22.11 31.16 1.51
N ILE A 33 22.16 30.02 0.83
CA ILE A 33 21.54 28.76 1.29
C ILE A 33 22.60 27.67 1.45
N GLU A 34 22.41 26.82 2.45
CA GLU A 34 23.07 25.51 2.51
C GLU A 34 22.03 24.40 2.60
N THR A 35 22.30 23.28 1.92
CA THR A 35 21.41 22.11 1.91
C THR A 35 22.11 20.94 2.56
N ILE A 36 21.49 20.37 3.60
CA ILE A 36 21.99 19.24 4.36
C ILE A 36 21.03 18.07 4.17
N VAL A 37 21.52 16.98 3.59
CA VAL A 37 20.76 15.74 3.40
C VAL A 37 21.29 14.68 4.35
N VAL A 38 20.39 14.12 5.18
CA VAL A 38 20.66 12.95 6.02
C VAL A 38 20.04 11.74 5.35
N ASP A 39 20.87 10.89 4.76
CA ASP A 39 20.42 9.59 4.26
C ASP A 39 20.31 8.59 5.41
N ASN A 40 19.12 8.00 5.60
CA ASN A 40 18.79 7.18 6.76
C ASN A 40 18.94 5.68 6.48
N ALA A 41 20.07 5.31 5.85
CA ALA A 41 20.39 3.96 5.35
C ALA A 41 19.52 3.51 4.17
N SER A 42 19.53 4.29 3.09
CA SER A 42 18.88 3.93 1.83
C SER A 42 19.68 2.91 1.02
N GLU A 43 18.99 2.08 0.25
CA GLU A 43 19.57 1.06 -0.65
C GLU A 43 19.22 1.31 -2.13
N ASP A 44 18.66 2.50 -2.45
CA ASP A 44 18.17 2.85 -3.78
C ASP A 44 19.17 3.62 -4.65
N GLY A 45 20.40 3.80 -4.15
CA GLY A 45 21.47 4.56 -4.81
C GLY A 45 21.37 6.08 -4.65
N SER A 46 20.58 6.56 -3.67
CA SER A 46 20.45 8.01 -3.38
C SER A 46 21.79 8.66 -3.05
N VAL A 47 22.62 8.00 -2.24
CA VAL A 47 23.89 8.53 -1.73
C VAL A 47 24.85 8.83 -2.88
N GLU A 48 25.06 7.86 -3.77
CA GLU A 48 25.93 7.99 -4.93
C GLU A 48 25.42 9.04 -5.91
N ALA A 49 24.09 9.11 -6.10
CA ALA A 49 23.46 10.08 -6.98
C ALA A 49 23.64 11.52 -6.47
N ILE A 50 23.50 11.76 -5.17
CA ILE A 50 23.74 13.08 -4.56
C ILE A 50 25.20 13.48 -4.73
N GLN A 51 26.14 12.59 -4.38
CA GLN A 51 27.58 12.88 -4.49
C GLN A 51 28.00 13.25 -5.92
N THR A 52 27.37 12.62 -6.91
CA THR A 52 27.70 12.86 -8.33
C THR A 52 27.00 14.10 -8.89
N LYS A 53 25.70 14.28 -8.63
CA LYS A 53 24.86 15.30 -9.30
C LYS A 53 24.69 16.60 -8.50
N PHE A 54 24.92 16.55 -7.19
CA PHE A 54 24.74 17.65 -6.25
C PHE A 54 25.92 17.75 -5.26
N PRO A 55 27.16 17.94 -5.74
CA PRO A 55 28.35 18.00 -4.87
C PRO A 55 28.33 19.16 -3.87
N GLU A 56 27.49 20.17 -4.09
CA GLU A 56 27.26 21.28 -3.16
C GLU A 56 26.45 20.89 -1.91
N VAL A 57 25.77 19.74 -1.92
CA VAL A 57 24.94 19.26 -0.81
C VAL A 57 25.81 18.64 0.28
N ILE A 58 25.58 19.04 1.52
CA ILE A 58 26.21 18.43 2.69
C ILE A 58 25.50 17.10 2.98
N LEU A 59 26.10 15.99 2.56
CA LEU A 59 25.54 14.65 2.75
C LEU A 59 26.03 14.00 4.04
N ILE A 60 25.10 13.43 4.81
CA ILE A 60 25.35 12.63 5.99
C ILE A 60 24.66 11.27 5.79
N ALA A 61 25.42 10.19 5.64
CA ALA A 61 24.87 8.85 5.47
C ALA A 61 24.90 8.09 6.81
N ASN A 62 23.73 7.73 7.34
CA ASN A 62 23.60 6.92 8.53
C ASN A 62 23.71 5.42 8.20
N GLU A 63 24.23 4.63 9.13
CA GLU A 63 24.32 3.17 9.01
C GLU A 63 22.97 2.46 9.21
N LYS A 64 22.01 3.12 9.86
CA LYS A 64 20.68 2.57 10.15
C LYS A 64 19.62 3.66 10.10
N ASN A 65 18.37 3.26 9.88
CA ASN A 65 17.23 4.16 9.94
C ASN A 65 16.93 4.57 11.39
N LEU A 66 17.22 5.83 11.73
CA LEU A 66 17.03 6.41 13.06
C LEU A 66 15.62 6.98 13.31
N GLY A 67 14.73 6.93 12.31
CA GLY A 67 13.47 7.68 12.32
C GLY A 67 13.64 9.14 11.91
N PHE A 68 12.52 9.85 11.72
CA PHE A 68 12.51 11.18 11.10
C PHE A 68 13.07 12.25 12.04
N GLY A 69 12.61 12.31 13.29
CA GLY A 69 13.03 13.34 14.25
C GLY A 69 14.52 13.26 14.58
N ALA A 70 15.02 12.06 14.91
CA ALA A 70 16.43 11.85 15.26
C ALA A 70 17.37 12.15 14.09
N ALA A 71 17.01 11.77 12.86
CA ALA A 71 17.82 12.09 11.68
C ALA A 71 17.86 13.60 11.40
N ASN A 72 16.73 14.31 11.55
CA ASN A 72 16.70 15.77 11.41
C ASN A 72 17.60 16.46 12.44
N ASN A 73 17.64 15.97 13.69
CA ASN A 73 18.50 16.55 14.73
C ASN A 73 19.99 16.54 14.35
N ILE A 74 20.47 15.48 13.70
CA ILE A 74 21.87 15.38 13.24
C ILE A 74 22.21 16.52 12.28
N ALA A 75 21.29 16.89 11.39
CA ALA A 75 21.48 18.00 10.47
C ALA A 75 21.27 19.36 11.15
N LEU A 76 20.30 19.48 12.05
CA LEU A 76 20.04 20.71 12.82
C LEU A 76 21.28 21.16 13.62
N GLU A 77 22.05 20.22 14.18
CA GLU A 77 23.30 20.51 14.88
C GLU A 77 24.37 21.13 13.99
N LYS A 78 24.40 20.77 12.70
CA LYS A 78 25.38 21.28 11.73
C LYS A 78 24.92 22.52 10.97
N ALA A 79 23.64 22.82 11.00
CA ALA A 79 23.05 23.94 10.27
C ALA A 79 23.50 25.29 10.85
N ARG A 80 23.79 26.27 9.97
CA ARG A 80 24.34 27.60 10.28
C ARG A 80 23.47 28.78 9.80
N GLY A 81 22.38 28.51 9.09
CA GLY A 81 21.45 29.51 8.56
C GLY A 81 20.67 30.27 9.63
N LYS A 82 20.36 31.55 9.38
CA LYS A 82 19.48 32.39 10.23
C LYS A 82 18.11 31.72 10.42
N TYR A 83 17.60 31.12 9.36
CA TYR A 83 16.41 30.27 9.37
C TYR A 83 16.79 28.82 9.11
N LEU A 84 16.00 27.90 9.64
CA LEU A 84 16.16 26.45 9.49
C LEU A 84 14.88 25.91 8.84
N LEU A 85 14.98 25.20 7.72
CA LEU A 85 13.84 24.61 7.02
C LEU A 85 13.95 23.09 7.04
N LEU A 86 12.99 22.45 7.68
CA LEU A 86 12.77 21.01 7.60
C LEU A 86 11.88 20.73 6.39
N LEU A 87 12.38 19.89 5.48
CA LEU A 87 11.74 19.64 4.19
C LEU A 87 11.76 18.15 3.87
N ASN A 88 10.59 17.60 3.54
CA ASN A 88 10.50 16.21 3.14
C ASN A 88 11.14 15.96 1.77
N PRO A 89 11.77 14.79 1.53
CA PRO A 89 12.47 14.46 0.29
C PRO A 89 11.52 14.29 -0.92
N ASP A 90 10.23 14.07 -0.66
CA ASP A 90 9.17 13.90 -1.65
C ASP A 90 8.35 15.17 -1.89
N THR A 91 9.04 16.31 -1.96
CA THR A 91 8.45 17.63 -2.20
C THR A 91 9.00 18.30 -3.47
N ILE A 92 8.26 19.31 -3.97
CA ILE A 92 8.72 20.23 -5.00
C ILE A 92 8.38 21.64 -4.53
N VAL A 93 9.36 22.54 -4.55
CA VAL A 93 9.21 23.94 -4.18
C VAL A 93 9.09 24.85 -5.40
N LYS A 94 8.36 25.96 -5.27
CA LYS A 94 8.36 27.06 -6.24
C LYS A 94 9.60 27.92 -6.12
N GLU A 95 9.96 28.59 -7.21
CA GLU A 95 11.10 29.50 -7.28
C GLU A 95 11.06 30.60 -6.21
N ASP A 96 9.88 31.12 -5.87
CA ASP A 96 9.73 32.20 -4.89
C ASP A 96 9.53 31.75 -3.43
N THR A 97 9.51 30.43 -3.17
CA THR A 97 9.09 29.85 -1.89
C THR A 97 9.93 30.35 -0.72
N PHE A 98 11.25 30.23 -0.82
CA PHE A 98 12.14 30.55 0.29
C PHE A 98 12.15 32.04 0.59
N ARG A 99 12.19 32.87 -0.45
CA ARG A 99 12.12 34.33 -0.31
C ARG A 99 10.83 34.77 0.39
N LYS A 100 9.67 34.27 -0.03
CA LYS A 100 8.38 34.62 0.58
C LYS A 100 8.29 34.19 2.05
N MET A 101 8.86 33.04 2.40
CA MET A 101 8.90 32.57 3.78
C MET A 101 9.85 33.43 4.64
N ILE A 102 11.03 33.78 4.12
CA ILE A 102 11.97 34.68 4.80
C ILE A 102 11.32 36.07 5.02
N ASP A 103 10.71 36.63 3.99
CA ASP A 103 9.97 37.91 4.07
C ASP A 103 8.85 37.86 5.11
N PHE A 104 8.17 36.71 5.25
CA PHE A 104 7.16 36.51 6.28
C PHE A 104 7.77 36.56 7.69
N PHE A 105 8.89 35.87 7.93
CA PHE A 105 9.56 35.95 9.22
C PHE A 105 10.09 37.35 9.51
N ASP A 106 10.74 38.02 8.56
CA ASP A 106 11.28 39.35 8.79
C ASP A 106 10.17 40.37 9.16
N LYS A 107 8.94 40.19 8.64
CA LYS A 107 7.76 40.99 9.00
C LYS A 107 7.06 40.55 10.30
N ASN A 108 7.31 39.35 10.80
CA ASN A 108 6.64 38.78 11.98
C ASN A 108 7.66 38.29 13.02
N PRO A 109 8.23 39.19 13.85
CA PRO A 109 9.24 38.82 14.85
C PRO A 109 8.77 37.76 15.86
N ASN A 110 7.47 37.68 16.16
CA ASN A 110 6.91 36.68 17.08
C ASN A 110 6.68 35.29 16.47
N ALA A 111 6.83 35.15 15.14
CA ALA A 111 6.72 33.85 14.47
C ALA A 111 7.96 33.03 14.78
N GLY A 112 7.80 31.94 15.52
CA GLY A 112 8.87 30.99 15.80
C GLY A 112 8.96 29.87 14.76
N ILE A 113 7.80 29.38 14.33
CA ILE A 113 7.66 28.36 13.28
C ILE A 113 6.63 28.82 12.25
N ALA A 114 6.87 28.53 10.98
CA ALA A 114 5.91 28.73 9.92
C ALA A 114 5.96 27.57 8.89
N GLY A 115 4.77 27.13 8.46
CA GLY A 115 4.60 26.21 7.34
C GLY A 115 3.83 26.89 6.21
N CYS A 116 4.09 26.49 4.96
CA CYS A 116 3.37 27.03 3.82
C CYS A 116 2.15 26.17 3.43
N LYS A 117 1.45 26.57 2.36
CA LYS A 117 0.41 25.74 1.75
C LYS A 117 1.04 24.50 1.11
N VAL A 118 0.58 23.31 1.49
CA VAL A 118 1.07 22.06 0.92
C VAL A 118 -0.03 21.43 0.08
N LEU A 119 0.27 21.18 -1.18
CA LEU A 119 -0.65 20.60 -2.15
C LEU A 119 -0.27 19.14 -2.45
N ASN A 120 -1.29 18.33 -2.71
CA ASN A 120 -1.11 17.07 -3.42
C ASN A 120 -0.78 17.37 -4.90
N PRO A 121 -0.22 16.41 -5.65
CA PRO A 121 0.08 16.59 -7.08
C PRO A 121 -1.14 16.88 -7.97
N ASP A 122 -2.36 16.63 -7.48
CA ASP A 122 -3.62 16.99 -8.16
C ASP A 122 -4.12 18.41 -7.81
N GLY A 123 -3.31 19.18 -7.09
CA GLY A 123 -3.61 20.53 -6.64
C GLY A 123 -4.48 20.61 -5.38
N THR A 124 -4.99 19.51 -4.84
CA THR A 124 -5.82 19.54 -3.63
C THR A 124 -4.98 19.80 -2.38
N LEU A 125 -5.52 20.55 -1.41
CA LEU A 125 -4.81 20.86 -0.16
C LEU A 125 -4.52 19.61 0.67
N GLN A 126 -3.27 19.45 1.12
CA GLN A 126 -2.93 18.51 2.18
C GLN A 126 -3.33 19.09 3.53
N LEU A 127 -4.45 18.59 4.05
CA LEU A 127 -5.03 19.05 5.32
C LEU A 127 -4.09 19.02 6.54
N ALA A 128 -2.99 18.26 6.49
CA ALA A 128 -2.01 18.20 7.58
C ALA A 128 -1.08 19.42 7.64
N CYS A 129 -1.02 20.26 6.60
CA CYS A 129 -0.19 21.48 6.59
C CYS A 129 -0.57 22.48 7.69
N ARG A 130 -1.81 22.42 8.19
CA ARG A 130 -2.31 23.20 9.33
C ARG A 130 -3.16 22.33 10.24
N ARG A 131 -2.86 22.34 11.54
CA ARG A 131 -3.54 21.49 12.52
C ARG A 131 -3.79 22.21 13.83
N SER A 132 -4.77 21.69 14.56
CA SER A 132 -4.90 21.91 16.00
C SER A 132 -4.27 20.78 16.79
N PHE A 133 -3.90 21.04 18.05
CA PHE A 133 -3.44 19.98 18.95
C PHE A 133 -4.56 18.93 19.18
N PRO A 134 -4.19 17.64 19.35
CA PRO A 134 -5.13 16.54 19.51
C PRO A 134 -5.75 16.50 20.91
N GLY A 135 -6.57 17.50 21.25
CA GLY A 135 -7.39 17.49 22.47
C GLY A 135 -8.47 16.39 22.44
N PRO A 136 -9.12 16.05 23.58
CA PRO A 136 -10.07 14.94 23.67
C PRO A 136 -11.20 15.03 22.63
N TRP A 137 -11.84 16.20 22.51
CA TRP A 137 -12.91 16.42 21.55
C TRP A 137 -12.41 16.39 20.10
N THR A 138 -11.32 17.11 19.81
CA THR A 138 -10.69 17.16 18.48
C THR A 138 -10.32 15.76 17.96
N SER A 139 -9.76 14.94 18.84
CA SER A 139 -9.39 13.55 18.54
C SER A 139 -10.63 12.68 18.32
N PHE A 140 -11.65 12.80 19.16
CA PHE A 140 -12.91 12.08 18.99
C PHE A 140 -13.59 12.38 17.64
N THR A 141 -13.74 13.66 17.28
CA THR A 141 -14.40 14.04 16.01
C THR A 141 -13.62 13.58 14.79
N LYS A 142 -12.28 13.59 14.84
CA LYS A 142 -11.41 13.08 13.77
C LYS A 142 -11.53 11.57 13.61
N VAL A 143 -11.49 10.83 14.72
CA VAL A 143 -11.50 9.36 14.69
C VAL A 143 -12.87 8.84 14.24
N MET A 144 -13.96 9.42 14.74
CA MET A 144 -15.34 9.07 14.36
C MET A 144 -15.74 9.56 12.96
N GLY A 145 -14.90 10.33 12.28
CA GLY A 145 -15.20 10.86 10.94
C GLY A 145 -16.16 12.05 10.91
N LEU A 146 -16.55 12.59 12.07
CA LEU A 146 -17.39 13.79 12.17
C LEU A 146 -16.72 15.01 11.52
N SER A 147 -15.39 15.09 11.57
CA SER A 147 -14.64 16.15 10.86
C SER A 147 -14.85 16.12 9.35
N SER A 148 -15.05 14.92 8.77
CA SER A 148 -15.29 14.74 7.34
C SER A 148 -16.75 14.96 6.96
N LEU A 149 -17.68 14.68 7.87
CA LEU A 149 -19.11 14.95 7.67
C LEU A 149 -19.45 16.45 7.80
N PHE A 150 -18.75 17.16 8.69
CA PHE A 150 -19.00 18.58 8.97
C PHE A 150 -17.74 19.44 8.79
N PRO A 151 -17.15 19.50 7.58
CA PRO A 151 -15.84 20.13 7.35
C PRO A 151 -15.85 21.65 7.56
N LYS A 152 -17.00 22.31 7.48
CA LYS A 152 -17.13 23.77 7.71
C LYS A 152 -17.41 24.14 9.17
N SER A 153 -17.58 23.15 10.05
CA SER A 153 -17.89 23.40 11.46
C SER A 153 -16.63 23.61 12.29
N LYS A 154 -16.54 24.75 12.97
CA LYS A 154 -15.49 25.01 13.97
C LYS A 154 -15.46 23.96 15.09
N LEU A 155 -16.62 23.39 15.42
CA LEU A 155 -16.75 22.40 16.50
C LEU A 155 -16.23 21.02 16.07
N PHE A 156 -16.51 20.58 14.84
CA PHE A 156 -16.20 19.21 14.40
C PHE A 156 -14.90 19.11 13.60
N ALA A 157 -14.53 20.16 12.86
CA ALA A 157 -13.41 20.14 11.94
C ALA A 157 -12.14 20.82 12.48
N ARG A 158 -12.01 20.91 13.81
CA ARG A 158 -10.91 21.59 14.48
C ARG A 158 -9.54 21.00 14.16
N TYR A 159 -9.43 19.67 14.05
CA TYR A 159 -8.12 19.02 13.89
C TYR A 159 -7.33 19.51 12.68
N ASN A 160 -7.98 19.71 11.53
CA ASN A 160 -7.34 20.19 10.30
C ASN A 160 -7.78 21.60 9.91
N LEU A 161 -8.53 22.28 10.79
CA LEU A 161 -9.01 23.64 10.61
C LEU A 161 -9.71 23.86 9.24
N THR A 162 -10.47 22.88 8.74
CA THR A 162 -11.06 22.94 7.38
C THR A 162 -12.20 23.96 7.25
N PHE A 163 -12.58 24.61 8.35
CA PHE A 163 -13.49 25.75 8.37
C PHE A 163 -12.79 27.07 8.01
N LEU A 164 -11.45 27.09 7.93
CA LEU A 164 -10.66 28.25 7.51
C LEU A 164 -10.48 28.25 6.00
N ASP A 165 -10.47 29.44 5.40
CA ASP A 165 -10.05 29.63 4.01
C ASP A 165 -8.59 29.17 3.84
N GLU A 166 -8.27 28.43 2.78
CA GLU A 166 -6.90 28.01 2.48
C GLU A 166 -6.02 29.12 1.90
N ASN A 167 -6.62 30.20 1.41
CA ASN A 167 -5.89 31.31 0.77
C ASN A 167 -5.69 32.50 1.73
N GLN A 168 -5.56 32.22 3.02
CA GLN A 168 -5.31 33.22 4.07
C GLN A 168 -4.30 32.70 5.09
N THR A 169 -3.54 33.62 5.71
CA THR A 169 -2.51 33.31 6.71
C THR A 169 -3.16 33.26 8.08
N TYR A 170 -2.84 32.25 8.88
CA TYR A 170 -3.38 32.10 10.23
C TYR A 170 -2.30 31.70 11.22
N GLU A 171 -2.45 32.19 12.45
CA GLU A 171 -1.85 31.54 13.61
C GLU A 171 -2.55 30.18 13.83
N VAL A 172 -1.78 29.11 13.96
CA VAL A 172 -2.28 27.73 14.08
C VAL A 172 -1.52 26.99 15.17
N ASP A 173 -2.05 25.89 15.69
CA ASP A 173 -1.36 25.17 16.77
C ASP A 173 -0.14 24.40 16.23
N ALA A 174 -0.24 23.84 15.02
CA ALA A 174 0.86 23.09 14.44
C ALA A 174 0.84 23.09 12.90
N VAL A 175 2.03 22.98 12.31
CA VAL A 175 2.25 22.74 10.87
C VAL A 175 2.88 21.37 10.65
N SER A 176 2.93 20.92 9.40
CA SER A 176 3.49 19.62 9.03
C SER A 176 5.02 19.66 8.98
N GLY A 177 5.70 18.59 9.42
CA GLY A 177 7.13 18.41 9.15
C GLY A 177 7.49 18.32 7.66
N ALA A 178 6.50 18.16 6.77
CA ALA A 178 6.70 18.18 5.32
C ALA A 178 7.28 19.50 4.79
N PHE A 179 6.93 20.62 5.42
CA PHE A 179 7.54 21.93 5.21
C PHE A 179 7.38 22.72 6.51
N MET A 180 8.46 22.83 7.27
CA MET A 180 8.48 23.53 8.56
C MET A 180 9.73 24.40 8.63
N MET A 181 9.54 25.71 8.48
CA MET A 181 10.61 26.69 8.68
C MET A 181 10.55 27.22 10.11
N LEU A 182 11.70 27.39 10.74
CA LEU A 182 11.84 27.85 12.10
C LEU A 182 13.01 28.83 12.24
N ARG A 183 12.90 29.76 13.18
CA ARG A 183 14.01 30.66 13.52
C ARG A 183 15.11 29.87 14.23
N ARG A 184 16.37 30.21 13.95
CA ARG A 184 17.52 29.66 14.71
C ARG A 184 17.38 29.88 16.21
N GLU A 185 16.97 31.06 16.66
CA GLU A 185 16.79 31.37 18.08
C GLU A 185 15.77 30.45 18.78
N VAL A 186 14.75 29.96 18.05
CA VAL A 186 13.76 29.02 18.60
C VAL A 186 14.44 27.68 18.82
N TYR A 187 15.18 27.20 17.82
CA TYR A 187 15.96 25.96 17.93
C TYR A 187 16.98 26.04 19.07
N GLU A 188 17.72 27.14 19.20
CA GLU A 188 18.70 27.34 20.28
C GLU A 188 18.03 27.34 21.67
N LYS A 189 16.79 27.83 21.76
CA LYS A 189 16.05 27.90 23.03
C LYS A 189 15.39 26.59 23.44
N ILE A 190 14.82 25.82 22.50
CA ILE A 190 14.00 24.64 22.81
C ILE A 190 14.60 23.31 22.34
N GLY A 191 15.67 23.34 21.56
CA GLY A 191 16.26 22.19 20.88
C GLY A 191 15.48 21.72 19.64
N GLY A 192 15.93 20.61 19.07
CA GLY A 192 15.31 19.96 17.91
C GLY A 192 14.09 19.09 18.26
N PHE A 193 13.87 18.05 17.48
CA PHE A 193 12.83 17.05 17.73
C PHE A 193 13.13 16.19 18.95
N ASP A 194 12.08 15.70 19.62
CA ASP A 194 12.23 14.69 20.66
C ASP A 194 12.45 13.30 20.04
N PRO A 195 13.59 12.63 20.31
CA PRO A 195 13.93 11.33 19.72
C PRO A 195 13.01 10.19 20.18
N GLN A 196 12.15 10.39 21.19
CA GLN A 196 11.12 9.41 21.56
C GLN A 196 10.05 9.24 20.47
N PHE A 197 9.87 10.24 19.60
CA PHE A 197 9.01 10.14 18.42
C PHE A 197 9.80 9.58 17.24
N PHE A 198 9.50 8.34 16.85
CA PHE A 198 10.06 7.77 15.63
C PHE A 198 9.51 8.47 14.36
N MET A 199 8.19 8.75 14.31
CA MET A 199 7.50 9.41 13.18
C MET A 199 6.07 9.90 13.56
N TYR A 200 5.55 10.91 12.84
CA TYR A 200 4.17 11.47 12.85
C TYR A 200 3.70 12.32 14.05
N GLY A 201 4.49 12.47 15.11
CA GLY A 201 4.11 13.27 16.29
C GLY A 201 5.18 14.25 16.76
N GLU A 202 6.39 14.13 16.24
CA GLU A 202 7.53 15.00 16.46
C GLU A 202 7.24 16.44 16.04
N ASP A 203 6.47 16.65 14.97
CA ASP A 203 6.08 17.97 14.48
C ASP A 203 5.09 18.68 15.42
N LEU A 204 4.11 17.95 15.96
CA LEU A 204 3.21 18.43 17.01
C LEU A 204 3.98 18.77 18.29
N ASP A 205 4.89 17.91 18.73
CA ASP A 205 5.72 18.14 19.92
C ASP A 205 6.57 19.41 19.79
N LEU A 206 7.24 19.60 18.65
CA LEU A 206 8.06 20.79 18.40
C LEU A 206 7.23 22.07 18.35
N CYS A 207 6.07 22.04 17.68
CA CYS A 207 5.14 23.18 17.65
C CYS A 207 4.60 23.51 19.06
N TYR A 208 4.30 22.49 19.87
CA TYR A 208 3.85 22.68 21.25
C TYR A 208 4.94 23.33 22.11
N ARG A 209 6.17 22.80 22.08
CA ARG A 209 7.30 23.38 22.83
C ARG A 209 7.63 24.80 22.39
N THR A 210 7.53 25.09 21.10
CA THR A 210 7.69 26.45 20.55
C THR A 210 6.71 27.43 21.19
N GLN A 211 5.44 27.05 21.27
CA GLN A 211 4.42 27.88 21.92
C GLN A 211 4.65 28.05 23.41
N GLN A 212 5.06 27.00 24.11
CA GLN A 212 5.42 27.10 25.53
C GLN A 212 6.61 28.04 25.77
N ALA A 213 7.50 28.19 24.79
CA ALA A 213 8.63 29.12 24.85
C ALA A 213 8.25 30.57 24.49
N GLY A 214 6.98 30.86 24.24
CA GLY A 214 6.43 32.21 23.98
C GLY A 214 6.36 32.61 22.50
N TYR A 215 6.67 31.69 21.57
CA TYR A 215 6.63 31.96 20.14
C TYR A 215 5.34 31.48 19.49
N LYS A 216 5.00 32.04 18.33
CA LYS A 216 3.81 31.66 17.56
C LYS A 216 4.13 30.72 16.41
N VAL A 217 3.14 29.93 16.01
CA VAL A 217 3.21 29.04 14.85
C VAL A 217 2.21 29.52 13.79
N TYR A 218 2.65 29.62 12.54
CA TYR A 218 1.84 30.17 11.45
C TYR A 218 1.70 29.24 10.25
N TYR A 219 0.50 29.24 9.67
CA TYR A 219 0.23 28.77 8.33
C TYR A 219 0.28 29.96 7.36
N VAL A 220 1.12 29.88 6.33
CA VAL A 220 1.38 30.97 5.37
C VAL A 220 0.88 30.58 3.98
N HIS A 221 -0.09 31.31 3.44
CA HIS A 221 -0.70 31.01 2.14
C HIS A 221 0.00 31.66 0.93
N SER A 222 0.93 32.59 1.16
CA SER A 222 1.54 33.39 0.08
C SER A 222 2.44 32.58 -0.85
N THR A 223 2.87 31.39 -0.41
CA THR A 223 3.58 30.40 -1.21
C THR A 223 3.06 28.99 -0.92
N GLU A 224 3.38 28.07 -1.81
CA GLU A 224 2.90 26.69 -1.76
C GLU A 224 3.91 25.70 -2.37
N ILE A 225 3.85 24.45 -1.91
CA ILE A 225 4.69 23.35 -2.38
C ILE A 225 3.84 22.14 -2.77
N PHE A 226 4.39 21.24 -3.59
CA PHE A 226 3.83 19.91 -3.79
C PHE A 226 4.49 18.93 -2.84
N HIS A 227 3.71 17.96 -2.35
CA HIS A 227 4.21 16.87 -1.53
C HIS A 227 3.53 15.57 -1.95
N TYR A 228 4.32 14.59 -2.42
CA TYR A 228 3.81 13.33 -2.95
C TYR A 228 3.33 12.36 -1.85
N LYS A 229 3.76 12.61 -0.60
CA LYS A 229 3.30 12.03 0.66
C LYS A 229 3.39 10.50 0.74
N GLY A 230 4.24 10.06 1.66
CA GLY A 230 4.29 8.66 2.12
C GLY A 230 5.09 7.76 1.18
N GLU A 231 5.88 8.33 0.27
CA GLU A 231 6.66 7.57 -0.71
C GLU A 231 7.71 6.68 -0.05
N SER A 232 8.40 7.17 0.98
CA SER A 232 9.33 6.35 1.77
C SER A 232 8.62 5.22 2.51
N THR A 233 7.39 5.47 3.01
CA THR A 233 6.69 4.44 3.79
C THR A 233 6.09 3.37 2.88
N LYS A 234 5.58 3.73 1.70
CA LYS A 234 5.14 2.78 0.66
C LYS A 234 6.24 1.80 0.24
N ARG A 235 7.51 2.22 0.34
CA ARG A 235 8.71 1.43 0.02
C ARG A 235 9.27 0.67 1.23
N SER A 236 8.60 0.69 2.37
CA SER A 236 9.02 0.04 3.62
C SER A 236 7.97 -0.94 4.15
N SER A 237 8.35 -1.80 5.10
CA SER A 237 7.43 -2.70 5.83
C SER A 237 6.75 -2.03 7.04
N ILE A 238 6.85 -0.71 7.18
CA ILE A 238 6.39 0.07 8.33
C ILE A 238 4.86 0.17 8.36
N ASP A 239 4.26 -0.13 9.53
CA ASP A 239 2.83 0.08 9.78
C ASP A 239 2.56 1.56 10.15
N GLU A 240 2.31 2.40 9.14
CA GLU A 240 1.97 3.83 9.29
C GLU A 240 0.93 4.09 10.37
N THR A 241 -0.11 3.25 10.37
CA THR A 241 -1.26 3.43 11.25
C THR A 241 -0.86 3.20 12.69
N LYS A 242 -0.06 2.16 12.96
CA LYS A 242 0.49 1.88 14.29
C LYS A 242 1.36 3.04 14.78
N TYR A 243 2.36 3.46 14.00
CA TYR A 243 3.28 4.52 14.41
C TYR A 243 2.56 5.86 14.65
N PHE A 244 1.61 6.21 13.79
CA PHE A 244 0.80 7.41 13.99
C PHE A 244 0.08 7.39 15.35
N TYR A 245 -0.56 6.27 15.70
CA TYR A 245 -1.28 6.17 16.97
C TYR A 245 -0.37 6.11 18.19
N ASP A 246 0.77 5.41 18.09
CA ASP A 246 1.76 5.36 19.16
C ASP A 246 2.32 6.77 19.43
N ALA A 247 2.58 7.55 18.37
CA ALA A 247 3.00 8.94 18.46
C ALA A 247 1.91 9.83 19.10
N MET A 248 0.65 9.71 18.70
CA MET A 248 -0.44 10.48 19.33
C MET A 248 -0.59 10.13 20.82
N HIS A 249 -0.46 8.87 21.20
CA HIS A 249 -0.49 8.45 22.59
C HIS A 249 0.68 9.05 23.40
N LEU A 250 1.88 9.06 22.82
CA LEU A 250 3.06 9.68 23.43
C LEU A 250 2.87 11.19 23.61
N PHE A 251 2.36 11.90 22.59
CA PHE A 251 2.08 13.33 22.67
C PHE A 251 1.09 13.66 23.79
N VAL A 252 -0.02 12.92 23.87
CA VAL A 252 -1.04 13.10 24.92
C VAL A 252 -0.47 12.82 26.31
N LYS A 253 0.36 11.79 26.45
CA LYS A 253 1.04 11.45 27.71
C LYS A 253 1.97 12.57 28.17
N LYS A 254 2.71 13.18 27.25
CA LYS A 254 3.73 14.19 27.54
C LYS A 254 3.14 15.57 27.86
N HIS A 255 2.12 15.99 27.11
CA HIS A 255 1.68 17.41 27.12
C HIS A 255 0.30 17.66 27.70
N LEU A 256 -0.60 16.67 27.69
CA LEU A 256 -2.02 16.89 28.00
C LEU A 256 -2.45 16.34 29.36
N SER A 257 -1.52 15.97 30.25
CA SER A 257 -1.77 15.59 31.65
C SER A 257 -3.03 14.74 31.83
N SER A 258 -3.16 13.68 31.01
CA SER A 258 -4.46 13.06 30.81
C SER A 258 -4.85 12.10 31.93
N SER A 259 -6.08 12.26 32.45
CA SER A 259 -6.70 11.25 33.31
C SER A 259 -6.84 9.91 32.58
N PHE A 260 -6.87 8.81 33.32
CA PHE A 260 -7.06 7.44 32.79
C PHE A 260 -8.25 7.33 31.81
N ILE A 261 -9.29 8.16 32.01
CA ILE A 261 -10.50 8.22 31.18
C ILE A 261 -10.19 8.68 29.75
N VAL A 262 -9.38 9.72 29.58
CA VAL A 262 -9.03 10.26 28.25
C VAL A 262 -8.20 9.23 27.47
N GLN A 263 -7.28 8.54 28.14
CA GLN A 263 -6.52 7.44 27.53
C GLN A 263 -7.45 6.28 27.11
N GLY A 264 -8.44 5.93 27.93
CA GLY A 264 -9.45 4.93 27.62
C GLY A 264 -10.26 5.29 26.36
N ILE A 265 -10.74 6.53 26.26
CA ILE A 265 -11.50 7.02 25.10
C ILE A 265 -10.66 6.96 23.83
N LEU A 266 -9.41 7.42 23.88
CA LEU A 266 -8.51 7.39 22.72
C LEU A 266 -8.24 5.95 22.27
N ARG A 267 -7.95 5.03 23.20
CA ARG A 267 -7.74 3.61 22.87
C ARG A 267 -8.96 2.97 22.24
N LEU A 268 -10.16 3.25 22.77
CA LEU A 268 -11.41 2.76 22.20
C LEU A 268 -11.63 3.33 20.79
N ALA A 269 -11.40 4.63 20.61
CA ALA A 269 -11.54 5.28 19.31
C ALA A 269 -10.58 4.67 18.27
N ILE A 270 -9.32 4.44 18.65
CA ILE A 270 -8.31 3.78 17.80
C ILE A 270 -8.76 2.37 17.43
N PHE A 271 -9.26 1.59 18.38
CA PHE A 271 -9.76 0.25 18.15
C PHE A 271 -10.93 0.24 17.16
N VAL A 272 -11.91 1.12 17.36
CA VAL A 272 -13.06 1.29 16.44
C VAL A 272 -12.57 1.66 15.04
N ARG A 273 -11.60 2.57 14.92
CA ARG A 273 -11.05 2.97 13.61
C ARG A 273 -10.31 1.84 12.91
N LYS A 274 -9.56 1.01 13.65
CA LYS A 274 -8.93 -0.20 13.10
C LYS A 274 -9.99 -1.18 12.57
N LEU A 275 -11.09 -1.37 13.30
CA LEU A 275 -12.21 -2.20 12.83
C LEU A 275 -12.88 -1.64 11.57
N ILE A 276 -13.11 -0.31 11.51
CA ILE A 276 -13.68 0.34 10.31
C ILE A 276 -12.72 0.22 9.12
N ALA A 277 -11.43 0.46 9.33
CA ALA A 277 -10.42 0.32 8.27
C ALA A 277 -10.35 -1.12 7.75
N PHE A 278 -10.35 -2.11 8.64
CA PHE A 278 -10.45 -3.51 8.29
C PHE A 278 -11.74 -3.79 7.50
N ALA A 279 -12.89 -3.34 7.98
CA ALA A 279 -14.17 -3.52 7.29
C ALA A 279 -14.16 -2.89 5.89
N ASN A 280 -13.52 -1.72 5.71
CA ASN A 280 -13.41 -1.06 4.40
C ASN A 280 -12.46 -1.82 3.45
N VAL A 281 -11.29 -2.25 3.92
CA VAL A 281 -10.33 -3.02 3.11
C VAL A 281 -10.91 -4.35 2.66
N TYR A 282 -11.71 -5.00 3.51
CA TYR A 282 -12.32 -6.29 3.24
C TYR A 282 -13.79 -6.18 2.84
N LYS A 283 -14.30 -4.97 2.56
CA LYS A 283 -15.73 -4.71 2.31
C LYS A 283 -16.29 -5.59 1.21
N LEU A 284 -15.58 -5.69 0.09
CA LEU A 284 -16.03 -6.53 -1.03
C LEU A 284 -16.02 -8.01 -0.67
N ILE A 285 -15.05 -8.49 0.11
CA ILE A 285 -15.01 -9.88 0.57
C ILE A 285 -16.18 -10.15 1.51
N LEU A 286 -16.38 -9.30 2.51
CA LEU A 286 -17.46 -9.44 3.50
C LEU A 286 -18.84 -9.41 2.83
N LEU A 287 -19.07 -8.45 1.93
CA LEU A 287 -20.31 -8.38 1.15
C LEU A 287 -20.48 -9.63 0.26
N SER A 288 -19.44 -10.08 -0.43
CA SER A 288 -19.53 -11.26 -1.30
C SER A 288 -19.89 -12.52 -0.52
N VAL A 289 -19.27 -12.72 0.64
CA VAL A 289 -19.54 -13.87 1.52
C VAL A 289 -20.97 -13.81 2.03
N LEU A 290 -21.43 -12.63 2.48
CA LEU A 290 -22.79 -12.44 2.97
C LEU A 290 -23.83 -12.69 1.86
N PHE A 291 -23.64 -12.12 0.68
CA PHE A 291 -24.55 -12.28 -0.45
C PHE A 291 -24.62 -13.73 -0.93
N ASP A 292 -23.47 -14.39 -1.13
CA ASP A 292 -23.45 -15.80 -1.54
C ASP A 292 -24.11 -16.71 -0.49
N PHE A 293 -23.93 -16.41 0.80
CA PHE A 293 -24.54 -17.17 1.89
C PHE A 293 -26.07 -17.06 1.83
N ILE A 294 -26.59 -15.84 1.68
CA ILE A 294 -28.03 -15.58 1.55
C ILE A 294 -28.58 -16.25 0.29
N LEU A 295 -27.89 -16.12 -0.84
CA LEU A 295 -28.33 -16.69 -2.11
C LEU A 295 -28.34 -18.21 -2.09
N MET A 296 -27.32 -18.85 -1.51
CA MET A 296 -27.28 -20.32 -1.39
C MET A 296 -28.38 -20.82 -0.43
N SER A 297 -28.56 -20.16 0.73
CA SER A 297 -29.64 -20.50 1.66
C SER A 297 -31.02 -20.35 1.01
N GLY A 298 -31.23 -19.27 0.25
CA GLY A 298 -32.44 -19.02 -0.51
C GLY A 298 -32.65 -20.03 -1.65
N ALA A 299 -31.59 -20.46 -2.32
CA ALA A 299 -31.65 -21.47 -3.37
C ALA A 299 -32.09 -22.83 -2.81
N VAL A 300 -31.59 -23.24 -1.63
CA VAL A 300 -32.04 -24.47 -0.97
C VAL A 300 -33.51 -24.38 -0.57
N TYR A 301 -33.94 -23.23 -0.02
CA TYR A 301 -35.34 -22.98 0.33
C TYR A 301 -36.27 -23.05 -0.89
N LEU A 302 -35.90 -22.40 -2.00
CA LEU A 302 -36.67 -22.45 -3.25
C LEU A 302 -36.69 -23.86 -3.84
N ALA A 303 -35.57 -24.58 -3.80
CA ALA A 303 -35.50 -25.95 -4.28
C ALA A 303 -36.41 -26.89 -3.48
N GLU A 304 -36.50 -26.73 -2.16
CA GLU A 304 -37.49 -27.44 -1.33
C GLU A 304 -38.91 -27.13 -1.78
N LYS A 305 -39.26 -25.84 -1.96
CA LYS A 305 -40.61 -25.44 -2.36
C LYS A 305 -41.02 -25.92 -3.75
N ILE A 306 -40.08 -25.94 -4.69
CA ILE A 306 -40.32 -26.39 -6.08
C ILE A 306 -40.43 -27.91 -6.16
N TYR A 307 -39.63 -28.64 -5.38
CA TYR A 307 -39.61 -30.10 -5.43
C TYR A 307 -40.64 -30.76 -4.51
N ALA A 308 -41.19 -30.03 -3.53
CA ALA A 308 -42.23 -30.52 -2.65
C ALA A 308 -43.46 -30.98 -3.45
N ASN A 309 -43.84 -32.25 -3.25
CA ASN A 309 -44.98 -32.89 -3.90
C ASN A 309 -45.63 -33.89 -2.93
N GLU A 310 -46.65 -34.62 -3.37
CA GLU A 310 -47.36 -35.60 -2.54
C GLU A 310 -46.46 -36.73 -1.99
N HIS A 311 -45.33 -37.01 -2.64
CA HIS A 311 -44.38 -38.06 -2.25
C HIS A 311 -43.20 -37.53 -1.39
N TRP A 312 -42.97 -36.22 -1.35
CA TRP A 312 -41.94 -35.60 -0.54
C TRP A 312 -42.42 -34.26 0.03
N LEU A 313 -42.75 -34.28 1.33
CA LEU A 313 -43.34 -33.15 2.06
C LEU A 313 -42.34 -32.05 2.46
N GLY A 314 -41.09 -32.13 2.00
CA GLY A 314 -40.01 -31.22 2.36
C GLY A 314 -39.15 -31.68 3.53
N PHE A 315 -38.31 -30.78 4.04
CA PHE A 315 -37.41 -31.11 5.15
C PHE A 315 -38.16 -31.12 6.50
N PRO A 316 -37.79 -32.01 7.44
CA PRO A 316 -38.35 -31.98 8.79
C PRO A 316 -38.11 -30.63 9.48
N GLY A 317 -39.08 -30.13 10.22
CA GLY A 317 -39.00 -28.81 10.86
C GLY A 317 -37.75 -28.59 11.72
N TYR A 318 -37.31 -29.62 12.46
CA TYR A 318 -36.10 -29.57 13.28
C TYR A 318 -34.80 -29.48 12.45
N ALA A 319 -34.81 -29.96 11.21
CA ALA A 319 -33.64 -30.00 10.34
C ALA A 319 -33.50 -28.72 9.50
N LYS A 320 -34.59 -27.96 9.27
CA LYS A 320 -34.62 -26.80 8.39
C LYS A 320 -33.51 -25.76 8.65
N PRO A 321 -33.23 -25.33 9.90
CA PRO A 321 -32.14 -24.37 10.14
C PRO A 321 -30.79 -24.87 9.65
N TRP A 322 -30.50 -26.16 9.88
CA TRP A 322 -29.23 -26.79 9.51
C TRP A 322 -29.12 -27.04 8.02
N VAL A 323 -30.22 -27.43 7.38
CA VAL A 323 -30.30 -27.73 5.95
C VAL A 323 -30.10 -26.48 5.10
N TYR A 324 -30.48 -25.29 5.58
CA TYR A 324 -30.17 -24.04 4.88
C TYR A 324 -28.76 -23.51 5.22
N PHE A 325 -28.35 -23.63 6.48
CA PHE A 325 -27.09 -23.06 6.97
C PHE A 325 -25.84 -23.84 6.51
N ILE A 326 -25.86 -25.18 6.62
CA ILE A 326 -24.66 -26.01 6.36
C ILE A 326 -24.25 -25.98 4.88
N PRO A 327 -25.14 -26.20 3.90
CA PRO A 327 -24.76 -26.11 2.49
C PRO A 327 -24.26 -24.72 2.09
N ALA A 328 -24.86 -23.66 2.63
CA ALA A 328 -24.40 -22.30 2.42
C ALA A 328 -22.97 -22.10 2.96
N LEU A 329 -22.74 -22.47 4.22
CA LEU A 329 -21.41 -22.37 4.83
C LEU A 329 -20.36 -23.19 4.06
N LEU A 330 -20.69 -24.42 3.69
CA LEU A 330 -19.83 -25.30 2.90
C LEU A 330 -19.47 -24.65 1.56
N GLN A 331 -20.45 -24.07 0.86
CA GLN A 331 -20.21 -23.40 -0.42
C GLN A 331 -19.30 -22.17 -0.25
N ILE A 332 -19.45 -21.39 0.83
CA ILE A 332 -18.55 -20.27 1.13
C ILE A 332 -17.10 -20.78 1.28
N PHE A 333 -16.88 -21.87 2.01
CA PHE A 333 -15.55 -22.46 2.16
C PHE A 333 -14.96 -22.90 0.82
N ILE A 334 -15.74 -23.57 -0.03
CA ILE A 334 -15.30 -24.02 -1.36
C ILE A 334 -14.99 -22.81 -2.25
N SER A 335 -15.82 -21.77 -2.20
CA SER A 335 -15.63 -20.54 -2.97
C SER A 335 -14.41 -19.75 -2.51
N ALA A 336 -14.14 -19.72 -1.20
CA ALA A 336 -12.91 -19.15 -0.64
C ALA A 336 -11.67 -19.94 -1.10
N ALA A 337 -11.71 -21.28 -1.06
CA ALA A 337 -10.63 -22.15 -1.49
C ALA A 337 -10.34 -22.03 -3.00
N ALA A 338 -11.38 -21.89 -3.82
CA ALA A 338 -11.26 -21.58 -5.26
C ALA A 338 -10.77 -20.15 -5.54
N GLY A 339 -10.64 -19.31 -4.51
CA GLY A 339 -10.20 -17.92 -4.62
C GLY A 339 -11.22 -17.01 -5.30
N ALA A 340 -12.52 -17.28 -5.11
CA ALA A 340 -13.62 -16.45 -5.60
C ALA A 340 -13.74 -15.11 -4.83
N TYR A 341 -13.25 -15.06 -3.58
CA TYR A 341 -13.23 -13.86 -2.75
C TYR A 341 -11.84 -13.21 -2.77
N LYS A 342 -11.71 -12.06 -3.42
CA LYS A 342 -10.49 -11.24 -3.44
C LYS A 342 -10.79 -9.82 -2.98
N LYS A 343 -9.78 -9.13 -2.43
CA LYS A 343 -9.91 -7.77 -1.88
C LYS A 343 -10.46 -6.78 -2.91
N ASN A 344 -9.96 -6.85 -4.15
CA ASN A 344 -10.24 -5.84 -5.20
C ASN A 344 -10.85 -6.44 -6.48
N ALA A 345 -11.33 -7.68 -6.45
CA ALA A 345 -11.82 -8.33 -7.66
C ALA A 345 -12.91 -9.36 -7.36
N LEU A 346 -13.96 -9.35 -8.19
CA LEU A 346 -14.97 -10.39 -8.25
C LEU A 346 -14.65 -11.30 -9.43
N SER A 347 -14.45 -12.59 -9.20
CA SER A 347 -14.22 -13.54 -10.30
C SER A 347 -15.47 -14.38 -10.55
N VAL A 348 -16.07 -14.21 -11.74
CA VAL A 348 -17.21 -15.03 -12.18
C VAL A 348 -16.75 -16.45 -12.45
N LEU A 349 -15.66 -16.61 -13.21
CA LEU A 349 -15.12 -17.92 -13.56
C LEU A 349 -14.76 -18.77 -12.32
N ARG A 350 -14.07 -18.19 -11.33
CA ARG A 350 -13.71 -18.92 -10.10
C ARG A 350 -14.94 -19.28 -9.28
N SER A 351 -15.98 -18.43 -9.30
CA SER A 351 -17.26 -18.74 -8.65
C SER A 351 -17.97 -19.92 -9.33
N LEU A 352 -17.95 -19.98 -10.67
CA LEU A 352 -18.53 -21.11 -11.42
C LEU A 352 -17.80 -22.41 -11.11
N ILE A 353 -16.46 -22.37 -11.12
CA ILE A 353 -15.62 -23.52 -10.75
C ILE A 353 -15.94 -23.98 -9.31
N ALA A 354 -16.09 -23.04 -8.37
CA ALA A 354 -16.46 -23.35 -6.99
C ALA A 354 -17.85 -24.01 -6.87
N LEU A 355 -18.81 -23.62 -7.71
CA LEU A 355 -20.15 -24.24 -7.73
C LEU A 355 -20.11 -25.66 -8.27
N VAL A 356 -19.27 -25.95 -9.27
CA VAL A 356 -19.06 -27.33 -9.76
C VAL A 356 -18.52 -28.23 -8.65
N TYR A 357 -17.48 -27.78 -7.93
CA TYR A 357 -16.96 -28.54 -6.78
C TYR A 357 -17.99 -28.67 -5.66
N GLY A 358 -18.74 -27.61 -5.39
CA GLY A 358 -19.84 -27.61 -4.43
C GLY A 358 -20.88 -28.69 -4.73
N LEU A 359 -21.33 -28.77 -5.98
CA LEU A 359 -22.31 -29.75 -6.42
C LEU A 359 -21.85 -31.19 -6.16
N ILE A 360 -20.59 -31.49 -6.51
CA ILE A 360 -20.01 -32.83 -6.30
C ILE A 360 -19.92 -33.16 -4.81
N ILE A 361 -19.40 -32.23 -4.00
CA ILE A 361 -19.19 -32.44 -2.57
C ILE A 361 -20.53 -32.55 -1.83
N LEU A 362 -21.48 -31.64 -2.09
CA LEU A 362 -22.79 -31.68 -1.44
C LEU A 362 -23.55 -32.95 -1.81
N SER A 363 -23.52 -33.34 -3.10
CA SER A 363 -24.11 -34.61 -3.56
C SER A 363 -23.52 -35.81 -2.82
N ALA A 364 -22.20 -35.87 -2.64
CA ALA A 364 -21.54 -36.92 -1.87
C ALA A 364 -21.92 -36.91 -0.38
N LEU A 365 -22.01 -35.74 0.26
CA LEU A 365 -22.38 -35.61 1.68
C LEU A 365 -23.78 -36.15 1.96
N THR A 366 -24.73 -35.99 1.03
CA THR A 366 -26.09 -36.52 1.19
C THR A 366 -26.14 -38.04 1.32
N TYR A 367 -25.13 -38.75 0.82
CA TYR A 367 -25.02 -40.20 0.96
C TYR A 367 -24.62 -40.64 2.37
N PHE A 368 -23.71 -39.91 3.01
CA PHE A 368 -23.18 -40.26 4.34
C PHE A 368 -24.09 -39.82 5.49
N PHE A 369 -24.90 -38.78 5.29
CA PHE A 369 -25.74 -38.19 6.34
C PHE A 369 -27.23 -38.40 6.04
N LYS A 370 -27.71 -39.66 6.14
CA LYS A 370 -29.08 -40.03 5.78
C LYS A 370 -30.17 -39.28 6.54
N GLN A 371 -29.93 -38.90 7.80
CA GLN A 371 -30.88 -38.09 8.60
C GLN A 371 -31.07 -36.66 8.07
N PHE A 372 -30.18 -36.20 7.20
CA PHE A 372 -30.22 -34.89 6.53
C PHE A 372 -30.21 -35.07 5.00
N ALA A 373 -30.52 -36.28 4.50
CA ALA A 373 -30.42 -36.59 3.09
C ALA A 373 -31.37 -35.70 2.29
N PHE A 374 -30.77 -34.97 1.34
CA PHE A 374 -31.51 -34.23 0.34
C PHE A 374 -31.94 -35.23 -0.74
N SER A 375 -33.11 -35.01 -1.35
CA SER A 375 -33.32 -35.58 -2.67
C SER A 375 -32.26 -35.02 -3.63
N ARG A 376 -31.66 -35.88 -4.46
CA ARG A 376 -30.67 -35.44 -5.49
C ARG A 376 -31.27 -34.36 -6.40
N ALA A 377 -32.57 -34.40 -6.62
CA ALA A 377 -33.28 -33.37 -7.36
C ALA A 377 -33.21 -32.00 -6.68
N VAL A 378 -33.36 -31.93 -5.35
CA VAL A 378 -33.24 -30.67 -4.58
C VAL A 378 -31.84 -30.09 -4.70
N VAL A 379 -30.80 -30.95 -4.65
CA VAL A 379 -29.41 -30.52 -4.85
C VAL A 379 -29.21 -29.94 -6.26
N LEU A 380 -29.70 -30.63 -7.29
CA LEU A 380 -29.59 -30.16 -8.69
C LEU A 380 -30.31 -28.83 -8.91
N ILE A 381 -31.54 -28.68 -8.40
CA ILE A 381 -32.30 -27.44 -8.49
C ILE A 381 -31.58 -26.30 -7.75
N THR A 382 -31.08 -26.57 -6.53
CA THR A 382 -30.30 -25.60 -5.73
C THR A 382 -29.10 -25.08 -6.51
N TYR A 383 -28.30 -25.98 -7.09
CA TYR A 383 -27.12 -25.59 -7.85
C TYR A 383 -27.48 -24.90 -9.17
N GLY A 384 -28.56 -25.31 -9.84
CA GLY A 384 -29.10 -24.60 -11.01
C GLY A 384 -29.40 -23.12 -10.71
N PHE A 385 -30.13 -22.85 -9.63
CA PHE A 385 -30.36 -21.47 -9.16
C PHE A 385 -29.07 -20.76 -8.75
N SER A 386 -28.16 -21.47 -8.08
CA SER A 386 -26.90 -20.90 -7.62
C SER A 386 -25.99 -20.50 -8.77
N PHE A 387 -25.91 -21.30 -9.85
CA PHE A 387 -25.16 -20.98 -11.08
C PHE A 387 -25.61 -19.66 -11.70
N ILE A 388 -26.93 -19.44 -11.75
CA ILE A 388 -27.52 -18.22 -12.29
C ILE A 388 -27.28 -17.05 -11.33
N THR A 389 -27.72 -17.17 -10.08
CA THR A 389 -27.71 -16.06 -9.12
C THR A 389 -26.29 -15.60 -8.79
N PHE A 390 -25.35 -16.51 -8.51
CA PHE A 390 -23.95 -16.17 -8.18
C PHE A 390 -23.25 -15.43 -9.32
N SER A 391 -23.59 -15.78 -10.57
CA SER A 391 -23.04 -15.14 -11.76
C SER A 391 -23.67 -13.77 -11.99
N LEU A 392 -25.01 -13.68 -11.94
CA LEU A 392 -25.74 -12.46 -12.21
C LEU A 392 -25.39 -11.33 -11.24
N TRP A 393 -25.40 -11.58 -9.92
CA TRP A 393 -25.13 -10.50 -8.97
C TRP A 393 -23.70 -9.95 -9.10
N ARG A 394 -22.72 -10.82 -9.44
CA ARG A 394 -21.34 -10.41 -9.72
C ARG A 394 -21.25 -9.60 -11.02
N ILE A 395 -21.94 -10.02 -12.08
CA ILE A 395 -21.97 -9.29 -13.35
C ILE A 395 -22.60 -7.91 -13.15
N ILE A 396 -23.75 -7.84 -12.47
CA ILE A 396 -24.45 -6.58 -12.15
C ILE A 396 -23.54 -5.63 -11.36
N LEU A 397 -22.86 -6.14 -10.31
CA LEU A 397 -21.89 -5.32 -9.57
C LEU A 397 -20.73 -4.85 -10.44
N LYS A 398 -20.14 -5.72 -11.27
CA LYS A 398 -19.06 -5.32 -12.17
C LYS A 398 -19.47 -4.21 -13.13
N VAL A 399 -20.66 -4.32 -13.71
CA VAL A 399 -21.20 -3.32 -14.65
C VAL A 399 -21.54 -2.01 -13.93
N SER A 400 -22.16 -2.09 -12.75
CA SER A 400 -22.59 -0.88 -12.01
C SER A 400 -21.46 -0.13 -11.31
N THR A 401 -20.41 -0.82 -10.89
CA THR A 401 -19.32 -0.21 -10.09
C THR A 401 -18.00 -0.06 -10.84
N GLY A 402 -17.86 -0.67 -12.02
CA GLY A 402 -16.58 -0.74 -12.73
C GLY A 402 -15.53 -1.62 -12.03
N LEU A 403 -15.87 -2.32 -10.95
CA LEU A 403 -14.93 -3.13 -10.15
C LEU A 403 -14.36 -4.30 -10.97
N GLY A 404 -13.04 -4.30 -11.16
CA GLY A 404 -12.34 -5.31 -11.97
C GLY A 404 -12.36 -5.03 -13.48
N LEU A 405 -12.87 -3.88 -13.92
CA LEU A 405 -12.61 -3.29 -15.24
C LEU A 405 -11.37 -2.38 -15.20
N VAL A 406 -10.35 -2.74 -14.41
CA VAL A 406 -9.02 -2.17 -14.61
C VAL A 406 -8.50 -2.82 -15.87
N SER A 407 -8.77 -2.17 -16.99
CA SER A 407 -8.09 -2.44 -18.25
C SER A 407 -6.62 -2.05 -18.02
N GLU A 408 -5.82 -2.99 -17.55
CA GLU A 408 -4.35 -2.94 -17.63
C GLU A 408 -3.87 -2.93 -19.10
N SER A 409 -4.79 -2.89 -20.08
CA SER A 409 -4.48 -2.84 -21.52
C SER A 409 -4.83 -1.51 -22.20
N ARG A 410 -5.53 -0.58 -21.55
CA ARG A 410 -5.89 0.69 -22.18
C ARG A 410 -4.80 1.73 -21.92
N LYS A 411 -4.17 2.17 -23.00
CA LYS A 411 -3.21 3.28 -22.96
C LYS A 411 -3.94 4.57 -22.57
N ALA A 412 -3.47 5.22 -21.52
CA ALA A 412 -3.99 6.48 -21.00
C ALA A 412 -3.65 7.63 -21.96
N ARG A 413 -4.63 8.47 -22.30
CA ARG A 413 -4.40 9.64 -23.15
C ARG A 413 -3.50 10.63 -22.42
N THR A 414 -2.36 10.93 -23.02
CA THR A 414 -1.26 11.67 -22.38
C THR A 414 -0.91 12.92 -23.17
N LEU A 415 -0.75 14.05 -22.49
CA LEU A 415 -0.14 15.27 -23.02
C LEU A 415 1.28 15.43 -22.47
N ILE A 416 2.16 16.00 -23.29
CA ILE A 416 3.51 16.38 -22.88
C ILE A 416 3.62 17.90 -22.97
N VAL A 417 4.06 18.53 -21.88
CA VAL A 417 4.27 19.96 -21.76
C VAL A 417 5.78 20.22 -21.75
N ALA A 418 6.30 20.59 -22.92
CA ALA A 418 7.72 20.86 -23.16
C ALA A 418 7.89 21.60 -24.50
N SER A 419 9.11 22.02 -24.81
CA SER A 419 9.48 22.45 -26.15
C SER A 419 9.23 21.33 -27.16
N PRO A 420 8.91 21.62 -28.43
CA PRO A 420 8.56 20.56 -29.39
C PRO A 420 9.66 19.51 -29.58
N ALA A 421 10.93 19.90 -29.50
CA ALA A 421 12.06 18.97 -29.62
C ALA A 421 12.14 18.02 -28.41
N LYS A 422 12.09 18.56 -27.19
CA LYS A 422 12.13 17.77 -25.95
C LYS A 422 10.87 16.91 -25.78
N ALA A 423 9.72 17.43 -26.18
CA ALA A 423 8.47 16.69 -26.21
C ALA A 423 8.53 15.47 -27.15
N ALA A 424 9.16 15.63 -28.32
CA ALA A 424 9.36 14.53 -29.26
C ALA A 424 10.35 13.47 -28.73
N GLU A 425 11.42 13.91 -28.06
CA GLU A 425 12.38 13.01 -27.39
C GLU A 425 11.68 12.16 -26.31
N LEU A 426 10.93 12.81 -25.41
CA LEU A 426 10.18 12.13 -24.36
C LEU A 426 9.08 11.22 -24.92
N ALA A 427 8.38 11.65 -25.97
CA ALA A 427 7.40 10.80 -26.66
C ALA A 427 8.05 9.56 -27.29
N SER A 428 9.28 9.67 -27.80
CA SER A 428 10.06 8.54 -28.31
C SER A 428 10.43 7.56 -27.20
N LYS A 429 10.97 8.05 -26.07
CA LYS A 429 11.28 7.23 -24.88
C LYS A 429 10.02 6.52 -24.31
N LEU A 430 8.89 7.22 -24.28
CA LEU A 430 7.61 6.62 -23.86
C LEU A 430 7.15 5.51 -24.81
N LYS A 431 7.38 5.67 -26.11
CA LYS A 431 7.00 4.68 -27.13
C LYS A 431 7.91 3.45 -27.11
N SER A 432 9.22 3.62 -26.83
CA SER A 432 10.20 2.52 -26.79
C SER A 432 10.03 1.63 -25.55
N ASN A 433 9.49 2.15 -24.46
CA ASN A 433 9.18 1.34 -23.28
C ASN A 433 8.01 0.38 -23.57
N ILE A 434 8.30 -0.92 -23.73
CA ILE A 434 7.37 -1.99 -24.14
C ILE A 434 6.19 -2.16 -23.16
N VAL A 435 6.30 -1.64 -21.93
CA VAL A 435 5.26 -1.70 -20.89
C VAL A 435 4.39 -0.44 -20.84
N SER A 436 4.62 0.52 -21.75
CA SER A 436 4.00 1.84 -21.67
C SER A 436 2.47 1.84 -21.87
N LEU A 437 1.76 2.17 -20.78
CA LEU A 437 0.34 2.50 -20.74
C LEU A 437 0.06 3.94 -21.22
N TYR A 438 0.88 4.51 -22.12
CA TYR A 438 0.77 5.92 -22.53
C TYR A 438 0.38 6.02 -24.01
N GLN A 439 -0.66 6.80 -24.31
CA GLN A 439 -1.04 7.23 -25.66
C GLN A 439 -0.82 8.73 -25.76
N VAL A 440 0.33 9.13 -26.29
CA VAL A 440 0.64 10.55 -26.51
C VAL A 440 -0.35 11.13 -27.52
N THR A 441 -1.19 12.05 -27.06
CA THR A 441 -2.24 12.67 -27.87
C THR A 441 -1.73 13.90 -28.61
N GLY A 442 -0.81 14.64 -27.99
CA GLY A 442 -0.12 15.78 -28.58
C GLY A 442 0.67 16.57 -27.55
N PHE A 443 1.24 17.70 -27.99
CA PHE A 443 2.13 18.52 -27.19
C PHE A 443 1.49 19.84 -26.78
N ILE A 444 1.93 20.37 -25.65
CA ILE A 444 1.60 21.69 -25.14
C ILE A 444 2.89 22.50 -25.09
N SER A 445 2.91 23.60 -25.85
CA SER A 445 4.07 24.49 -25.94
C SER A 445 3.91 25.68 -25.00
N THR A 446 5.01 26.17 -24.44
CA THR A 446 5.03 27.47 -23.73
C THR A 446 4.90 28.66 -24.68
N ASP A 447 5.27 28.48 -25.95
CA ASP A 447 5.13 29.49 -27.01
C ASP A 447 3.86 29.24 -27.84
N ARG A 448 2.94 30.21 -27.80
CA ARG A 448 1.68 30.18 -28.56
C ARG A 448 1.88 30.15 -30.07
N LYS A 449 3.00 30.67 -30.59
CA LYS A 449 3.29 30.70 -32.03
C LYS A 449 3.50 29.30 -32.62
N LYS A 450 3.84 28.33 -31.78
CA LYS A 450 4.09 26.94 -32.17
C LYS A 450 2.83 26.09 -32.19
N ILE A 451 1.67 26.64 -31.84
CA ILE A 451 0.40 25.91 -31.88
C ILE A 451 0.09 25.56 -33.33
N GLY A 452 -0.13 24.28 -33.59
CA GLY A 452 -0.39 23.75 -34.93
C GLY A 452 0.81 23.04 -35.56
N ASP A 453 2.04 23.28 -35.06
CA ASP A 453 3.27 22.64 -35.54
C ASP A 453 3.21 21.12 -35.35
N VAL A 454 3.85 20.39 -36.25
CA VAL A 454 3.99 18.92 -36.18
C VAL A 454 5.46 18.57 -36.00
N VAL A 455 5.78 17.95 -34.86
CA VAL A 455 7.15 17.56 -34.50
C VAL A 455 7.14 16.11 -34.00
N GLY A 456 8.04 15.27 -34.53
CA GLY A 456 8.11 13.85 -34.15
C GLY A 456 6.84 13.04 -34.44
N GLY A 457 6.00 13.50 -35.39
CA GLY A 457 4.71 12.87 -35.70
C GLY A 457 3.55 13.27 -34.78
N TYR A 458 3.76 14.19 -33.85
CA TYR A 458 2.74 14.71 -32.95
C TYR A 458 2.50 16.20 -33.18
N ARG A 459 1.25 16.64 -33.03
CA ARG A 459 0.87 18.05 -33.19
C ARG A 459 0.96 18.79 -31.86
N VAL A 460 1.39 20.05 -31.90
CA VAL A 460 1.21 21.00 -30.79
C VAL A 460 -0.25 21.43 -30.76
N ILE A 461 -1.02 20.93 -29.80
CA ILE A 461 -2.47 21.10 -29.73
C ILE A 461 -2.84 22.38 -28.97
N GLY A 462 -1.95 22.87 -28.10
CA GLY A 462 -2.20 24.07 -27.32
C GLY A 462 -0.99 24.60 -26.57
N SER A 463 -1.29 25.43 -25.58
CA SER A 463 -0.37 26.14 -24.70
C SER A 463 -0.79 25.99 -23.23
N LEU A 464 0.04 26.47 -22.30
CA LEU A 464 -0.29 26.43 -20.88
C LEU A 464 -1.61 27.14 -20.55
N ASP A 465 -1.92 28.25 -21.22
CA ASP A 465 -3.11 29.06 -20.93
C ASP A 465 -4.44 28.38 -21.27
N ASN A 466 -4.43 27.48 -22.26
CA ASN A 466 -5.62 26.73 -22.69
C ASN A 466 -5.53 25.25 -22.31
N LEU A 467 -4.59 24.86 -21.45
CA LEU A 467 -4.37 23.47 -21.04
C LEU A 467 -5.66 22.83 -20.51
N ARG A 468 -6.40 23.52 -19.63
CA ARG A 468 -7.67 23.04 -19.07
C ARG A 468 -8.69 22.66 -20.16
N LYS A 469 -8.80 23.50 -21.20
CA LYS A 469 -9.70 23.28 -22.33
C LYS A 469 -9.26 22.06 -23.15
N VAL A 470 -7.96 21.95 -23.45
CA VAL A 470 -7.40 20.80 -24.19
C VAL A 470 -7.59 19.50 -23.42
N ILE A 471 -7.36 19.50 -22.10
CA ILE A 471 -7.59 18.35 -21.22
C ILE A 471 -9.04 17.87 -21.34
N ALA A 472 -10.00 18.79 -21.24
CA ALA A 472 -11.42 18.47 -21.28
C ALA A 472 -11.88 17.96 -22.66
N GLU A 473 -11.48 18.65 -23.73
CA GLU A 473 -11.88 18.30 -25.12
C GLU A 473 -11.32 16.95 -25.56
N HIS A 474 -10.04 16.69 -25.26
CA HIS A 474 -9.37 15.46 -25.67
C HIS A 474 -9.52 14.32 -24.66
N LYS A 475 -10.19 14.55 -23.51
CA LYS A 475 -10.34 13.61 -22.39
C LYS A 475 -8.99 13.04 -21.96
N ILE A 476 -8.06 13.94 -21.68
CA ILE A 476 -6.70 13.60 -21.26
C ILE A 476 -6.75 13.03 -19.85
N GLU A 477 -5.96 11.99 -19.60
CA GLU A 477 -5.86 11.29 -18.32
C GLU A 477 -4.52 11.58 -17.62
N LYS A 478 -3.47 11.90 -18.39
CA LYS A 478 -2.13 12.19 -17.87
C LYS A 478 -1.50 13.40 -18.53
N VAL A 479 -0.80 14.22 -17.76
CA VAL A 479 -0.03 15.37 -18.25
C VAL A 479 1.38 15.29 -17.69
N ILE A 480 2.38 15.29 -18.56
CA ILE A 480 3.79 15.19 -18.18
C ILE A 480 4.47 16.54 -18.44
N PHE A 481 5.07 17.13 -17.40
CA PHE A 481 5.87 18.35 -17.49
C PHE A 481 7.36 18.02 -17.53
N SER A 482 8.10 18.69 -18.41
CA SER A 482 9.57 18.68 -18.38
C SER A 482 10.05 19.77 -17.42
N SER A 483 10.65 19.39 -16.27
CA SER A 483 11.11 20.35 -15.26
C SER A 483 12.28 21.22 -15.73
N ASP A 484 12.95 20.86 -16.82
CA ASP A 484 14.11 21.61 -17.32
C ASP A 484 13.72 22.91 -18.02
N GLU A 485 12.59 22.87 -18.73
CA GLU A 485 12.16 23.94 -19.62
C GLU A 485 10.97 24.73 -19.06
N ILE A 486 10.15 24.10 -18.22
CA ILE A 486 8.99 24.71 -17.60
C ILE A 486 9.35 25.02 -16.14
N ASN A 487 9.13 26.26 -15.74
CA ASN A 487 9.33 26.69 -14.36
C ASN A 487 8.28 26.04 -13.44
N TYR A 488 8.65 25.76 -12.19
CA TYR A 488 7.72 25.15 -11.23
C TYR A 488 6.51 26.05 -11.01
N ASP A 489 6.66 27.37 -10.95
CA ASP A 489 5.54 28.32 -10.95
C ASP A 489 4.50 28.06 -12.05
N GLN A 490 4.95 27.76 -13.27
CA GLN A 490 4.07 27.45 -14.40
C GLN A 490 3.40 26.09 -14.24
N ILE A 491 4.09 25.09 -13.69
CA ILE A 491 3.52 23.77 -13.36
C ILE A 491 2.39 23.94 -12.33
N PHE A 492 2.65 24.68 -11.25
CA PHE A 492 1.64 24.92 -10.22
C PHE A 492 0.43 25.69 -10.76
N TYR A 493 0.65 26.72 -11.58
CA TYR A 493 -0.44 27.43 -12.25
C TYR A 493 -1.29 26.47 -13.10
N ALA A 494 -0.64 25.63 -13.91
CA ALA A 494 -1.31 24.66 -14.77
C ALA A 494 -2.14 23.63 -13.98
N VAL A 495 -1.61 23.12 -12.87
CA VAL A 495 -2.31 22.19 -11.97
C VAL A 495 -3.49 22.88 -11.29
N SER A 496 -3.30 24.10 -10.77
CA SER A 496 -4.35 24.89 -10.12
C SER A 496 -5.51 25.17 -11.05
N GLU A 497 -5.25 25.65 -12.27
CA GLU A 497 -6.29 25.93 -13.27
C GLU A 497 -7.03 24.67 -13.73
N SER A 498 -6.39 23.51 -13.61
CA SER A 498 -6.93 22.21 -14.02
C SER A 498 -7.58 21.43 -12.87
N GLN A 499 -7.74 22.03 -11.69
CA GLN A 499 -8.37 21.38 -10.55
C GLN A 499 -9.79 20.89 -10.86
N GLY A 500 -10.13 19.72 -10.33
CA GLY A 500 -11.42 19.06 -10.54
C GLY A 500 -11.50 18.23 -11.82
N LEU A 501 -10.50 18.31 -12.70
CA LEU A 501 -10.34 17.36 -13.79
C LEU A 501 -9.64 16.10 -13.26
N ASN A 502 -10.14 14.92 -13.64
CA ASN A 502 -9.58 13.64 -13.19
C ASN A 502 -8.30 13.29 -13.98
N VAL A 503 -7.23 14.05 -13.76
CA VAL A 503 -5.95 13.97 -14.47
C VAL A 503 -4.81 13.74 -13.50
N ASP A 504 -3.86 12.88 -13.87
CA ASP A 504 -2.61 12.68 -13.15
C ASP A 504 -1.50 13.55 -13.73
N PHE A 505 -0.95 14.45 -12.92
CA PHE A 505 0.15 15.32 -13.29
C PHE A 505 1.47 14.68 -12.89
N MET A 506 2.40 14.64 -13.84
CA MET A 506 3.70 14.01 -13.68
C MET A 506 4.81 15.00 -14.05
N VAL A 507 5.95 14.88 -13.37
CA VAL A 507 7.14 15.67 -13.68
C VAL A 507 8.26 14.73 -14.12
N SER A 508 8.90 15.07 -15.24
CA SER A 508 10.08 14.39 -15.78
C SER A 508 11.33 15.15 -15.37
N GLY A 509 12.33 14.44 -14.83
CA GLY A 509 13.63 15.00 -14.49
C GLY A 509 14.54 15.24 -15.72
N LYS A 510 15.72 15.81 -15.46
CA LYS A 510 16.61 16.43 -16.46
C LYS A 510 17.11 15.53 -17.59
N GLU A 511 17.37 14.27 -17.25
CA GLU A 511 17.87 13.27 -18.21
C GLU A 511 16.71 12.49 -18.89
N LEU A 512 15.45 12.80 -18.51
CA LEU A 512 14.25 12.05 -18.91
C LEU A 512 14.38 10.54 -18.58
N ASP A 513 14.98 10.22 -17.43
CA ASP A 513 15.21 8.82 -17.01
C ASP A 513 14.03 8.28 -16.23
N TYR A 514 13.23 9.16 -15.64
CA TYR A 514 12.11 8.80 -14.78
C TYR A 514 10.99 9.86 -14.80
N LEU A 515 9.77 9.41 -14.48
CA LEU A 515 8.59 10.24 -14.29
C LEU A 515 8.06 10.07 -12.87
N VAL A 516 7.76 11.20 -12.21
CA VAL A 516 7.21 11.22 -10.86
C VAL A 516 5.78 11.75 -10.87
N GLY A 517 4.82 10.97 -10.38
CA GLY A 517 3.40 11.35 -10.28
C GLY A 517 2.76 10.93 -8.96
N LYS A 518 1.46 11.20 -8.79
CA LYS A 518 0.73 11.00 -7.52
C LYS A 518 0.76 9.55 -7.00
N SER A 519 0.85 8.58 -7.91
CA SER A 519 0.63 7.16 -7.58
C SER A 519 1.78 6.23 -7.97
N SER A 520 2.80 6.74 -8.66
CA SER A 520 3.90 5.92 -9.15
C SER A 520 5.09 6.75 -9.62
N VAL A 521 6.29 6.18 -9.44
CA VAL A 521 7.48 6.54 -10.21
C VAL A 521 7.58 5.58 -11.39
N THR A 522 7.75 6.10 -12.61
CA THR A 522 7.96 5.28 -13.81
C THR A 522 9.38 5.51 -14.31
N MET A 523 10.21 4.47 -14.31
CA MET A 523 11.52 4.51 -14.96
C MET A 523 11.33 4.40 -16.48
N LEU A 524 12.00 5.26 -17.24
CA LEU A 524 11.92 5.30 -18.69
C LEU A 524 12.99 4.41 -19.34
N GLU A 525 14.08 4.12 -18.63
CA GLU A 525 15.23 3.36 -19.15
C GLU A 525 15.34 1.91 -18.62
N ASP A 526 14.63 1.58 -17.54
CA ASP A 526 14.70 0.23 -16.96
C ASP A 526 13.78 -0.78 -17.66
N LEU A 527 14.34 -1.97 -17.94
CA LEU A 527 13.55 -3.18 -18.23
C LEU A 527 12.53 -3.38 -17.10
N PRO A 528 11.27 -3.71 -17.43
CA PRO A 528 10.22 -3.84 -16.43
C PRO A 528 10.57 -4.95 -15.43
N LEU A 529 10.99 -4.56 -14.23
CA LEU A 529 10.96 -5.45 -13.07
C LEU A 529 9.49 -5.76 -12.77
N LEU A 530 9.01 -6.85 -13.36
CA LEU A 530 7.71 -7.45 -13.04
C LEU A 530 7.57 -7.47 -11.51
N LYS A 531 6.57 -6.79 -10.95
CA LYS A 531 6.19 -6.98 -9.54
C LYS A 531 5.81 -8.45 -9.34
N ILE A 532 6.75 -9.25 -8.83
CA ILE A 532 6.54 -10.67 -8.59
C ILE A 532 5.66 -10.82 -7.35
N ASN A 533 4.39 -11.14 -7.54
CA ASN A 533 3.50 -11.53 -6.45
C ASN A 533 3.80 -12.97 -6.03
N TYR A 534 4.09 -13.20 -4.74
CA TYR A 534 4.30 -14.55 -4.20
C TYR A 534 2.99 -15.13 -3.66
N ASN A 535 2.47 -16.21 -4.26
CA ASN A 535 1.19 -16.81 -3.87
C ASN A 535 1.13 -17.15 -2.37
N ILE A 536 2.20 -17.72 -1.82
CA ILE A 536 2.25 -18.17 -0.41
C ILE A 536 2.22 -17.02 0.61
N SER A 537 2.52 -15.80 0.16
CA SER A 537 2.44 -14.60 1.00
C SER A 537 0.99 -14.11 1.16
N SER A 538 0.10 -14.51 0.24
CA SER A 538 -1.30 -14.09 0.26
C SER A 538 -2.09 -14.79 1.37
N PHE A 539 -2.95 -14.02 2.05
CA PHE A 539 -3.73 -14.52 3.18
C PHE A 539 -4.57 -15.76 2.83
N GLY A 540 -5.21 -15.76 1.67
CA GLY A 540 -6.03 -16.90 1.21
C GLY A 540 -5.21 -18.19 1.06
N HIS A 541 -4.04 -18.11 0.43
CA HIS A 541 -3.18 -19.27 0.21
C HIS A 541 -2.58 -19.80 1.52
N ARG A 542 -2.28 -18.91 2.48
CA ARG A 542 -1.82 -19.34 3.82
C ARG A 542 -2.88 -20.14 4.56
N ILE A 543 -4.14 -19.71 4.49
CA ILE A 543 -5.25 -20.42 5.14
C ILE A 543 -5.52 -21.75 4.45
N THR A 544 -5.59 -21.79 3.11
CA THR A 544 -5.80 -23.03 2.37
C THR A 544 -4.68 -24.03 2.63
N LYS A 545 -3.42 -23.56 2.65
CA LYS A 545 -2.25 -24.37 2.99
C LYS A 545 -2.32 -24.94 4.41
N LEU A 546 -2.65 -24.10 5.40
CA LEU A 546 -2.78 -24.53 6.79
C LEU A 546 -3.86 -25.60 6.97
N ILE A 547 -5.01 -25.43 6.30
CA ILE A 547 -6.10 -26.39 6.34
C ILE A 547 -5.68 -27.71 5.69
N PHE A 548 -5.06 -27.63 4.50
CA PHE A 548 -4.53 -28.81 3.80
C PHE A 548 -3.56 -29.62 4.67
N ASP A 549 -2.58 -28.95 5.27
CA ASP A 549 -1.57 -29.60 6.13
C ASP A 549 -2.21 -30.29 7.35
N LYS A 550 -3.21 -29.67 7.98
CA LYS A 550 -3.91 -30.25 9.14
C LYS A 550 -4.79 -31.43 8.74
N ILE A 551 -5.56 -31.32 7.65
CA ILE A 551 -6.42 -32.40 7.16
C ILE A 551 -5.57 -33.61 6.79
N LEU A 552 -4.49 -33.40 6.02
CA LEU A 552 -3.61 -34.48 5.62
C LEU A 552 -2.94 -35.14 6.84
N SER A 553 -2.51 -34.35 7.83
CA SER A 553 -1.96 -34.89 9.09
C SER A 553 -2.97 -35.76 9.83
N LEU A 554 -4.24 -35.32 9.91
CA LEU A 554 -5.31 -36.10 10.53
C LEU A 554 -5.58 -37.40 9.78
N ILE A 555 -5.56 -37.39 8.45
CA ILE A 555 -5.72 -38.61 7.63
C ILE A 555 -4.64 -39.64 7.96
N PHE A 556 -3.36 -39.23 8.01
CA PHE A 556 -2.25 -40.15 8.35
C PHE A 556 -2.36 -40.73 9.77
N ILE A 557 -2.92 -39.99 10.71
CA ILE A 557 -3.15 -40.46 12.08
C ILE A 557 -4.36 -41.40 12.14
N LEU A 558 -5.47 -41.04 11.51
CA LEU A 558 -6.72 -41.81 11.50
C LEU A 558 -6.60 -43.14 10.75
N LEU A 559 -5.80 -43.19 9.67
CA LEU A 559 -5.51 -44.42 8.93
C LEU A 559 -4.50 -45.34 9.63
N LEU A 560 -4.16 -45.08 10.90
CA LEU A 560 -3.19 -45.83 11.70
C LEU A 560 -1.77 -45.93 11.11
N ILE A 561 -1.46 -45.18 10.05
CA ILE A 561 -0.13 -45.14 9.41
C ILE A 561 0.92 -44.62 10.41
N TYR A 562 0.60 -43.52 11.11
CA TYR A 562 1.52 -42.94 12.09
C TYR A 562 1.77 -43.83 13.32
N PRO A 563 0.74 -44.32 14.06
CA PRO A 563 0.95 -45.21 15.21
C PRO A 563 1.72 -46.48 14.84
N PHE A 564 1.41 -47.09 13.69
CA PHE A 564 2.06 -48.31 13.22
C PHE A 564 3.56 -48.10 12.95
N ILE A 565 3.92 -47.05 12.19
CA ILE A 565 5.32 -46.72 11.90
C ILE A 565 6.06 -46.31 13.18
N TYR A 566 5.41 -45.57 14.08
CA TYR A 566 5.99 -45.21 15.38
C TYR A 566 6.31 -46.44 16.24
N LEU A 567 5.37 -47.40 16.33
CA LEU A 567 5.58 -48.67 17.03
C LEU A 567 6.67 -49.51 16.36
N ALA A 568 6.61 -49.69 15.05
CA ALA A 568 7.59 -50.46 14.28
C ALA A 568 9.01 -49.93 14.48
N GLU A 569 9.20 -48.60 14.44
CA GLU A 569 10.49 -47.98 14.66
C GLU A 569 10.95 -48.08 16.13
N LYS A 570 10.04 -48.04 17.09
CA LYS A 570 10.36 -48.24 18.51
C LYS A 570 10.85 -49.67 18.81
N PHE A 571 10.34 -50.67 18.09
CA PHE A 571 10.80 -52.07 18.21
C PHE A 571 12.08 -52.35 17.41
N ARG A 572 12.39 -51.54 16.39
CA ARG A 572 13.62 -51.59 15.59
C ARG A 572 14.80 -50.98 16.37
N LYS A 573 15.28 -51.68 17.40
CA LYS A 573 16.47 -51.30 18.18
C LYS A 573 17.76 -51.35 17.33
N GLY A 574 18.11 -50.23 16.69
CA GLY A 574 19.46 -49.68 16.83
C GLY A 574 20.62 -50.07 15.89
N LYS A 575 20.44 -50.52 14.63
CA LYS A 575 21.61 -50.72 13.72
C LYS A 575 21.39 -50.46 12.21
N GLY A 576 20.46 -49.58 11.82
CA GLY A 576 20.34 -49.16 10.42
C GLY A 576 19.77 -47.74 10.28
N SER A 577 20.21 -47.02 9.26
CA SER A 577 19.64 -45.73 8.83
C SER A 577 18.10 -45.82 8.80
N LYS A 578 17.42 -44.82 9.37
CA LYS A 578 15.96 -44.72 9.29
C LYS A 578 15.58 -44.53 7.83
N GLY A 579 14.66 -45.35 7.33
CA GLY A 579 14.14 -45.14 5.97
C GLY A 579 13.49 -43.76 5.85
N ASP A 580 13.71 -43.07 4.74
CA ASP A 580 13.24 -41.69 4.53
C ASP A 580 11.73 -41.55 4.75
N PHE A 581 10.95 -42.57 4.36
CA PHE A 581 9.51 -42.62 4.60
C PHE A 581 9.15 -42.68 6.09
N SER A 582 9.88 -43.47 6.88
CA SER A 582 9.63 -43.57 8.33
C SER A 582 9.97 -42.25 9.02
N ASN A 583 11.05 -41.59 8.62
CA ASN A 583 11.42 -40.27 9.13
C ASN A 583 10.38 -39.20 8.76
N PHE A 584 9.87 -39.23 7.53
CA PHE A 584 8.80 -38.34 7.07
C PHE A 584 7.54 -38.50 7.94
N VAL A 585 7.05 -39.74 8.13
CA VAL A 585 5.83 -40.00 8.90
C VAL A 585 6.00 -39.59 10.37
N LEU A 586 7.15 -39.86 10.98
CA LEU A 586 7.40 -39.53 12.39
C LEU A 586 7.33 -38.01 12.69
N GLN A 587 7.52 -37.16 11.68
CA GLN A 587 7.45 -35.71 11.82
C GLN A 587 6.06 -35.11 11.61
N ILE A 588 5.06 -35.88 11.16
CA ILE A 588 3.68 -35.42 10.92
C ILE A 588 3.04 -34.71 12.13
N PRO A 589 3.25 -35.11 13.40
CA PRO A 589 2.72 -34.35 14.54
C PRO A 589 3.22 -32.91 14.62
N GLN A 590 4.40 -32.60 14.07
CA GLN A 590 4.92 -31.23 14.01
C GLN A 590 4.15 -30.39 12.97
N VAL A 591 3.65 -31.03 11.91
CA VAL A 591 2.77 -30.40 10.92
C VAL A 591 1.41 -30.10 11.53
N LEU A 592 0.82 -31.06 12.27
CA LEU A 592 -0.45 -30.86 12.96
C LEU A 592 -0.40 -29.72 14.00
N LYS A 593 0.71 -29.61 14.74
CA LYS A 593 0.98 -28.49 15.67
C LYS A 593 1.28 -27.16 14.97
N GLY A 594 1.38 -27.16 13.64
CA GLY A 594 1.63 -25.98 12.82
C GLY A 594 3.06 -25.45 12.89
N ARG A 595 4.03 -26.24 13.36
CA ARG A 595 5.47 -25.85 13.38
C ARG A 595 6.16 -26.11 12.05
N LYS A 596 5.73 -27.16 11.33
CA LYS A 596 6.18 -27.51 9.98
C LYS A 596 5.01 -27.58 9.00
N SER A 597 5.33 -27.70 7.72
CA SER A 597 4.42 -27.98 6.62
C SER A 597 4.78 -29.34 6.00
N PHE A 598 3.86 -29.99 5.28
CA PHE A 598 4.24 -31.16 4.48
C PHE A 598 5.23 -30.79 3.36
N VAL A 599 4.93 -29.72 2.63
CA VAL A 599 5.73 -29.19 1.52
C VAL A 599 6.15 -27.76 1.86
N GLY A 600 7.43 -27.45 1.73
CA GLY A 600 7.94 -26.11 2.02
C GLY A 600 9.47 -26.03 1.96
N PRO A 601 10.03 -24.86 2.28
CA PRO A 601 11.47 -24.63 2.30
C PRO A 601 12.21 -25.55 3.28
N LYS A 602 13.51 -25.78 3.04
CA LYS A 602 14.31 -26.74 3.82
C LYS A 602 14.63 -26.23 5.23
N LYS A 603 15.08 -24.98 5.35
CA LYS A 603 15.66 -24.43 6.60
C LYS A 603 14.84 -23.28 7.21
N SER A 604 14.51 -22.25 6.42
CA SER A 604 13.92 -21.00 6.93
C SER A 604 12.51 -20.75 6.39
N SER A 605 11.68 -20.06 7.18
CA SER A 605 10.40 -19.55 6.67
C SER A 605 10.48 -18.19 5.97
N TYR A 606 11.62 -17.52 6.10
CA TYR A 606 11.85 -16.18 5.62
C TYR A 606 13.24 -16.07 4.97
N TYR A 607 13.31 -15.31 3.88
CA TYR A 607 14.56 -14.78 3.34
C TYR A 607 14.49 -13.25 3.44
N GLY A 608 15.25 -12.67 4.37
CA GLY A 608 15.01 -11.28 4.81
C GLY A 608 13.60 -11.14 5.36
N ASP A 609 12.84 -10.18 4.83
CA ASP A 609 11.43 -9.94 5.20
C ASP A 609 10.43 -10.78 4.37
N LEU A 610 10.89 -11.52 3.37
CA LEU A 610 10.02 -12.27 2.46
C LEU A 610 9.63 -13.63 3.04
N TYR A 611 8.33 -13.82 3.31
CA TYR A 611 7.79 -15.11 3.72
C TYR A 611 7.71 -16.10 2.54
N VAL A 612 8.45 -17.20 2.63
CA VAL A 612 8.53 -18.26 1.60
C VAL A 612 7.80 -19.57 1.97
N GLY A 613 7.18 -19.63 3.16
CA GLY A 613 6.43 -20.80 3.64
C GLY A 613 7.03 -21.41 4.90
N LYS A 614 6.30 -22.26 5.62
CA LYS A 614 6.86 -22.98 6.79
C LYS A 614 7.81 -24.08 6.33
N PRO A 615 8.82 -24.47 7.15
CA PRO A 615 9.75 -25.50 6.75
C PRO A 615 9.02 -26.81 6.46
N GLY A 616 9.32 -27.40 5.31
CA GLY A 616 8.68 -28.60 4.80
C GLY A 616 9.24 -29.88 5.42
N LEU A 617 8.43 -30.94 5.47
CA LEU A 617 8.95 -32.31 5.59
C LEU A 617 9.61 -32.77 4.29
N THR A 618 9.12 -32.24 3.17
CA THR A 618 9.69 -32.32 1.83
C THR A 618 9.57 -30.97 1.13
N GLY A 619 10.10 -30.87 -0.09
CA GLY A 619 10.00 -29.69 -0.95
C GLY A 619 10.65 -29.97 -2.30
N LEU A 620 10.73 -28.93 -3.15
CA LEU A 620 11.48 -29.03 -4.41
C LEU A 620 12.94 -29.41 -4.15
N TRP A 621 13.53 -28.91 -3.07
CA TRP A 621 14.88 -29.28 -2.61
C TRP A 621 15.08 -30.77 -2.32
N TYR A 622 14.00 -31.54 -2.08
CA TYR A 622 14.09 -32.98 -1.85
C TYR A 622 13.89 -33.77 -3.15
N VAL A 623 13.01 -33.27 -4.03
CA VAL A 623 12.63 -33.96 -5.27
C VAL A 623 13.68 -33.76 -6.35
N GLU A 624 14.11 -32.51 -6.55
CA GLU A 624 15.20 -32.16 -7.45
C GLU A 624 16.52 -32.66 -6.83
N ASN A 625 17.33 -33.42 -7.57
CA ASN A 625 18.59 -34.02 -7.10
C ASN A 625 19.71 -32.96 -6.98
N ILE A 626 19.48 -31.93 -6.17
CA ILE A 626 20.38 -30.80 -6.01
C ILE A 626 21.41 -31.03 -4.89
N ASN A 627 22.53 -30.32 -4.97
CA ASN A 627 23.55 -30.34 -3.93
C ASN A 627 22.98 -29.73 -2.62
N PRO A 628 22.96 -30.46 -1.49
CA PRO A 628 22.40 -29.99 -0.23
C PRO A 628 23.04 -28.70 0.34
N ASP A 629 24.25 -28.38 -0.12
CA ASP A 629 25.09 -27.26 0.35
C ASP A 629 25.08 -26.05 -0.60
N ASP A 630 24.40 -26.12 -1.76
CA ASP A 630 24.24 -24.97 -2.65
C ASP A 630 23.09 -24.07 -2.16
N GLU A 631 23.45 -23.07 -1.35
CA GLU A 631 22.48 -22.13 -0.78
C GLU A 631 21.82 -21.22 -1.83
N VAL A 632 22.47 -20.98 -2.97
CA VAL A 632 21.94 -20.13 -4.04
C VAL A 632 20.84 -20.88 -4.79
N GLU A 633 21.10 -22.15 -5.15
CA GLU A 633 20.13 -23.00 -5.83
C GLU A 633 18.94 -23.32 -4.92
N LEU A 634 19.16 -23.62 -3.64
CA LEU A 634 18.09 -23.81 -2.65
C LEU A 634 17.19 -22.58 -2.52
N LYS A 635 17.78 -21.38 -2.43
CA LYS A 635 17.03 -20.14 -2.37
C LYS A 635 16.18 -19.93 -3.62
N SER A 636 16.70 -20.29 -4.80
CA SER A 636 15.98 -20.17 -6.06
C SER A 636 14.71 -21.06 -6.10
N LEU A 637 14.82 -22.31 -5.64
CA LEU A 637 13.71 -23.26 -5.57
C LEU A 637 12.66 -22.84 -4.54
N ASP A 638 13.09 -22.32 -3.39
CA ASP A 638 12.18 -21.82 -2.35
C ASP A 638 11.41 -20.59 -2.84
N LEU A 639 12.07 -19.68 -3.57
CA LEU A 639 11.41 -18.52 -4.20
C LEU A 639 10.45 -18.96 -5.31
N PHE A 640 10.83 -19.96 -6.11
CA PHE A 640 9.95 -20.53 -7.14
C PHE A 640 8.71 -21.17 -6.51
N TYR A 641 8.89 -21.95 -5.44
CA TYR A 641 7.79 -22.54 -4.68
C TYR A 641 6.88 -21.45 -4.11
N ALA A 642 7.46 -20.46 -3.42
CA ALA A 642 6.71 -19.35 -2.81
C ALA A 642 5.89 -18.56 -3.85
N LYS A 643 6.43 -18.41 -5.06
CA LYS A 643 5.78 -17.74 -6.19
C LYS A 643 4.58 -18.54 -6.69
N ASN A 644 4.77 -19.84 -6.91
CA ASN A 644 3.79 -20.69 -7.61
C ASN A 644 2.89 -21.51 -6.67
N GLN A 645 3.06 -21.38 -5.36
CA GLN A 645 2.40 -22.24 -4.38
C GLN A 645 0.89 -22.32 -4.60
N ASN A 646 0.41 -23.56 -4.70
CA ASN A 646 -0.99 -23.95 -4.69
C ASN A 646 -1.08 -25.43 -4.26
N ILE A 647 -2.28 -25.93 -3.98
CA ILE A 647 -2.47 -27.31 -3.48
C ILE A 647 -2.03 -28.36 -4.51
N TRP A 648 -2.18 -28.10 -5.80
CA TRP A 648 -1.77 -29.06 -6.84
C TRP A 648 -0.26 -29.23 -6.89
N LEU A 649 0.50 -28.12 -6.79
CA LEU A 649 1.95 -28.18 -6.70
C LEU A 649 2.40 -28.94 -5.45
N ASP A 650 1.74 -28.74 -4.31
CA ASP A 650 2.03 -29.50 -3.09
C ASP A 650 1.78 -31.01 -3.28
N LEU A 651 0.67 -31.38 -3.93
CA LEU A 651 0.35 -32.78 -4.23
C LEU A 651 1.34 -33.41 -5.22
N GLU A 652 1.77 -32.65 -6.24
CA GLU A 652 2.77 -33.10 -7.19
C GLU A 652 4.12 -33.37 -6.50
N ILE A 653 4.58 -32.42 -5.68
CA ILE A 653 5.82 -32.57 -4.90
C ILE A 653 5.70 -33.77 -3.95
N LEU A 654 4.57 -33.95 -3.26
CA LEU A 654 4.33 -35.11 -2.39
C LEU A 654 4.34 -36.41 -3.19
N GLY A 655 3.71 -36.46 -4.36
CA GLY A 655 3.70 -37.63 -5.24
C GLY A 655 5.11 -38.03 -5.67
N ARG A 656 5.90 -37.05 -6.15
CA ARG A 656 7.31 -37.27 -6.51
C ARG A 656 8.17 -37.65 -5.30
N THR A 657 7.90 -37.07 -4.12
CA THR A 657 8.58 -37.40 -2.86
C THR A 657 8.33 -38.86 -2.47
N PHE A 658 7.06 -39.30 -2.46
CA PHE A 658 6.72 -40.68 -2.13
C PHE A 658 7.26 -41.66 -3.16
N SER A 659 7.19 -41.32 -4.45
CA SER A 659 7.84 -42.08 -5.51
C SER A 659 9.34 -42.24 -5.24
N LYS A 660 10.05 -41.16 -4.90
CA LYS A 660 11.48 -41.20 -4.57
C LYS A 660 11.79 -41.97 -3.27
N MET A 661 10.91 -41.90 -2.26
CA MET A 661 11.06 -42.64 -1.00
C MET A 661 10.78 -44.14 -1.15
N ILE A 662 9.89 -44.53 -2.04
CA ILE A 662 9.43 -45.92 -2.25
C ILE A 662 10.25 -46.62 -3.34
N LEU A 663 10.61 -45.92 -4.41
CA LEU A 663 11.33 -46.45 -5.58
C LEU A 663 12.86 -46.33 -5.47
N ARG A 664 13.41 -46.06 -4.29
CA ARG A 664 14.86 -46.29 -4.04
C ARG A 664 15.14 -47.80 -4.08
N THR A 665 15.24 -48.36 -5.28
CA THR A 665 16.30 -49.33 -5.59
C THR A 665 17.61 -48.56 -5.53
N GLU A 666 18.48 -49.03 -4.63
CA GLU A 666 19.87 -48.65 -4.34
C GLU A 666 20.50 -47.47 -5.09
#